data_AF-A0A8S9BBM6-F1
#
_entry.id   AF-A0A8S9BBM6-F1
#
_cell.length_a   1.000
_cell.length_b   1.000
_cell.length_c   1.000
_cell.angle_alpha   90.00
_cell.angle_beta   90.00
_cell.angle_gamma   90.00
#
_symmetry.space_group_name_H-M   'P 1'
#
loop_
_entity.id
_entity.type
_entity.pdbx_description
1 polymer ?
#
loop_
_entity_poly.entity_id
_entity_poly.type
_entity_poly.pdbx_seq_one_letter_code
_entity_poly.pdbx_strand_id
1 'polypeptide(L)'
;MSNQSPQVEKAEDENLAAISASTEGPPSLEKKVSDIAPPLSRDINAQDGSPAGPTSAPKQPSVLQRAWKALGINPTTIMIMVKPAVASTIAMAIFQSHDVAKHYLNFGYLIIIVSITTVPILPRGKFIMNLLISVLLTCLAGGMVALGQWSAIKAREHTTPAGASPAVALGYNSSASVVNAIFFMVNIFGISVLRAARPAFSIPGIQYTVFICVGFGYGPQEPTVFISHRFIKELLYSFLTGQAISAGVCLLVIPVSSRKVFFAETTGFLQMCRGLLKAQMRFVRVLEHSKLCNPLVRKEHLETEEGRAVLKTFKEKAQALKAASAGILGLGAKLRDDVVFARRESAYGHFRETDITELHQLLRRIMIPISGLATIVEISEGMQEDGSMPDYVPEGVSDADFHTERKEWLGMIAAVMVTFENMVQILDDSILHILILLQFVPTPKNGSAADVEKDGDTRRPGQEGYGDYLDQRIKDFRKTRTTELKQWANDRGLNSVFQTTLKNASVPPSLHKTTSATSRDILASKRLHIIMFMEYLLWSVSLAILALVRFAELKAHDGTLTTSRFIFPKLRTLIKWFQGLVAGDPDSGPNFNNLDEPVELVETVYLGSSFDAPKDPEHLPPKNRWQRWGNYLRLVPKFLGSEPVRFGVRVTIGVMSIMILAYLKNTHKFFIQQRVVWAVVMTAIGMSPTSGSAVFNLLGNLTFTLFGMIGAFINWYIVDQKTAGVIVIFFFFMMFYFYFCAKFPRFLVAIVAGALTHVLVIGYQLQVRVLGIKQATATGQPYYPLYELAPYRLLTVGAGVLVGYIFTIFPVPMTEASILRRDLGLSLFLLSKYLSAITATVDMRLQDKSGDMSLKTSQGRRLEKLRHKVLERQVQLLGSMRTNLGFLPWDLRLGGEFPTETYRGVVDEVQK
;
A
#
# COMPACT_ATOMS: atom_id res chain seq x y z
N MET A 1 25.09 -9.08 -67.01
CA MET A 1 24.36 -7.82 -66.74
C MET A 1 23.15 -7.79 -67.64
N SER A 2 21.95 -7.57 -67.12
CA SER A 2 20.71 -7.38 -67.89
C SER A 2 19.75 -6.47 -67.11
N ASN A 3 18.74 -5.91 -67.77
CA ASN A 3 18.02 -4.72 -67.30
C ASN A 3 16.55 -4.71 -67.81
N GLN A 4 15.73 -3.84 -67.22
CA GLN A 4 14.39 -3.41 -67.65
C GLN A 4 13.19 -4.37 -67.47
N SER A 5 12.01 -3.73 -67.38
CA SER A 5 10.64 -4.21 -67.15
C SER A 5 9.96 -4.68 -68.47
N PRO A 6 8.68 -5.20 -68.54
CA PRO A 6 7.47 -4.61 -67.92
C PRO A 6 6.29 -5.55 -67.50
N GLN A 7 5.30 -4.91 -66.84
CA GLN A 7 3.83 -5.08 -66.83
C GLN A 7 3.07 -6.44 -66.93
N VAL A 8 2.21 -6.66 -65.92
CA VAL A 8 0.73 -6.89 -65.95
C VAL A 8 0.10 -8.08 -66.71
N GLU A 9 -0.43 -9.02 -65.93
CA GLU A 9 -1.79 -9.65 -65.94
C GLU A 9 -1.96 -10.31 -64.55
N LYS A 10 -3.07 -10.32 -63.77
CA LYS A 10 -4.50 -9.94 -63.84
C LYS A 10 -5.48 -11.06 -64.27
N ALA A 11 -6.62 -11.13 -63.56
CA ALA A 11 -7.68 -12.17 -63.54
C ALA A 11 -7.26 -13.50 -62.85
N GLU A 12 -8.11 -14.24 -62.13
CA GLU A 12 -9.37 -14.01 -61.38
C GLU A 12 -9.45 -15.23 -60.39
N ASP A 13 -10.06 -15.18 -59.20
CA ASP A 13 -11.50 -15.30 -58.91
C ASP A 13 -12.21 -16.44 -59.71
N GLU A 14 -13.17 -17.20 -59.18
CA GLU A 14 -13.90 -17.11 -57.91
C GLU A 14 -14.45 -18.50 -57.51
N ASN A 15 -14.77 -18.72 -56.22
CA ASN A 15 -16.05 -19.32 -55.81
C ASN A 15 -16.25 -19.22 -54.29
N LEU A 16 -16.97 -18.18 -53.88
CA LEU A 16 -17.35 -17.92 -52.51
C LEU A 16 -18.81 -18.35 -52.25
N ALA A 17 -19.06 -18.89 -51.06
CA ALA A 17 -20.29 -18.81 -50.27
C ALA A 17 -21.69 -18.90 -50.95
N ALA A 18 -22.35 -20.06 -50.78
CA ALA A 18 -23.78 -20.20 -50.41
C ALA A 18 -23.99 -21.63 -49.84
N ILE A 19 -24.97 -21.98 -48.98
CA ILE A 19 -26.17 -21.31 -48.45
C ILE A 19 -26.17 -21.38 -46.89
N SER A 20 -26.91 -20.46 -46.27
CA SER A 20 -27.03 -20.18 -44.84
C SER A 20 -28.17 -20.91 -44.09
N ALA A 21 -28.15 -20.76 -42.76
CA ALA A 21 -29.29 -20.73 -41.82
C ALA A 21 -30.13 -22.00 -41.52
N SER A 22 -29.98 -22.54 -40.30
CA SER A 22 -31.01 -22.51 -39.23
C SER A 22 -30.40 -23.00 -37.89
N THR A 23 -30.52 -22.33 -36.74
CA THR A 23 -31.66 -22.25 -35.79
C THR A 23 -32.30 -23.60 -35.41
N GLU A 24 -32.01 -24.16 -34.22
CA GLU A 24 -32.86 -23.99 -33.00
C GLU A 24 -32.32 -24.74 -31.75
N GLY A 25 -33.14 -24.83 -30.68
CA GLY A 25 -32.74 -25.23 -29.32
C GLY A 25 -33.15 -26.65 -28.85
N PRO A 26 -33.15 -26.92 -27.53
CA PRO A 26 -33.12 -28.29 -26.96
C PRO A 26 -34.45 -28.81 -26.38
N PRO A 27 -34.51 -30.14 -26.14
CA PRO A 27 -35.05 -30.73 -24.90
C PRO A 27 -33.98 -31.61 -24.22
N SER A 28 -33.76 -31.67 -22.89
CA SER A 28 -34.66 -31.81 -21.73
C SER A 28 -35.37 -33.17 -21.62
N LEU A 29 -35.07 -33.94 -20.55
CA LEU A 29 -35.91 -35.03 -20.02
C LEU A 29 -35.47 -35.45 -18.60
N GLU A 30 -36.36 -36.09 -17.82
CA GLU A 30 -36.20 -36.37 -16.39
C GLU A 30 -36.60 -37.82 -15.98
N LYS A 31 -36.00 -38.30 -14.87
CA LYS A 31 -36.47 -39.31 -13.87
C LYS A 31 -37.56 -40.37 -14.21
N LYS A 32 -37.28 -41.64 -13.85
CA LYS A 32 -37.89 -42.44 -12.73
C LYS A 32 -37.27 -43.88 -12.68
N VAL A 33 -37.05 -44.57 -11.54
CA VAL A 33 -37.98 -45.27 -10.57
C VAL A 33 -38.78 -46.39 -11.28
N SER A 34 -38.84 -47.68 -10.87
CA SER A 34 -38.66 -48.40 -9.56
C SER A 34 -38.30 -49.90 -9.76
N ASP A 35 -38.13 -50.83 -8.80
CA ASP A 35 -37.49 -50.96 -7.44
C ASP A 35 -37.70 -52.44 -6.93
N ILE A 36 -36.89 -52.99 -6.00
CA ILE A 36 -37.08 -54.36 -5.39
C ILE A 36 -36.74 -54.38 -3.87
N ALA A 37 -37.50 -55.13 -3.07
CA ALA A 37 -37.28 -55.41 -1.63
C ALA A 37 -37.91 -56.78 -1.20
N PRO A 38 -38.04 -57.10 0.11
CA PRO A 38 -37.11 -57.80 1.01
C PRO A 38 -37.54 -59.28 1.25
N PRO A 39 -37.09 -60.03 2.31
CA PRO A 39 -37.81 -59.99 3.62
C PRO A 39 -37.08 -60.49 4.93
N LEU A 40 -37.65 -60.15 6.12
CA LEU A 40 -37.71 -60.91 7.42
C LEU A 40 -36.42 -61.38 8.16
N SER A 41 -36.35 -61.64 9.49
CA SER A 41 -37.09 -61.21 10.73
C SER A 41 -36.47 -61.82 12.03
N ARG A 42 -36.93 -61.38 13.24
CA ARG A 42 -36.64 -61.86 14.64
C ARG A 42 -35.41 -61.24 15.33
N ASP A 43 -35.46 -60.56 16.49
CA ASP A 43 -35.96 -60.84 17.89
C ASP A 43 -34.83 -61.45 18.78
N ILE A 44 -34.52 -61.06 20.04
CA ILE A 44 -35.20 -60.25 21.09
C ILE A 44 -34.14 -59.69 22.12
N ASN A 45 -34.40 -58.53 22.80
CA ASN A 45 -33.81 -57.95 24.06
C ASN A 45 -32.27 -58.03 24.37
N ALA A 46 -31.59 -57.09 25.05
CA ALA A 46 -32.00 -56.14 26.10
C ALA A 46 -31.01 -54.95 26.30
N GLN A 47 -31.51 -53.87 26.94
CA GLN A 47 -30.86 -52.78 27.72
C GLN A 47 -29.64 -51.96 27.21
N ASP A 48 -29.67 -50.69 27.62
CA ASP A 48 -28.63 -49.66 27.78
C ASP A 48 -27.72 -49.27 26.59
N GLY A 49 -27.92 -48.02 26.12
CA GLY A 49 -26.99 -47.33 25.22
C GLY A 49 -27.67 -46.33 24.27
N SER A 50 -27.86 -45.07 24.68
CA SER A 50 -28.44 -44.02 23.83
C SER A 50 -27.54 -43.67 22.63
N PRO A 51 -27.95 -43.94 21.37
CA PRO A 51 -27.17 -43.55 20.20
C PRO A 51 -27.45 -42.09 19.82
N ALA A 52 -26.43 -41.39 19.33
CA ALA A 52 -26.56 -40.00 18.90
C ALA A 52 -27.48 -39.85 17.67
N GLY A 53 -28.31 -38.80 17.65
CA GLY A 53 -29.12 -38.46 16.49
C GLY A 53 -28.27 -38.13 15.26
N PRO A 54 -28.75 -38.41 14.03
CA PRO A 54 -27.95 -38.34 12.82
C PRO A 54 -27.47 -36.91 12.51
N THR A 55 -26.14 -36.72 12.52
CA THR A 55 -25.49 -35.46 12.16
C THR A 55 -25.88 -35.03 10.75
N SER A 56 -26.66 -33.94 10.63
CA SER A 56 -27.12 -33.46 9.33
C SER A 56 -25.95 -33.10 8.43
N ALA A 57 -25.87 -33.71 7.24
CA ALA A 57 -24.86 -33.40 6.24
C ALA A 57 -24.83 -31.89 5.92
N PRO A 58 -23.64 -31.28 5.70
CA PRO A 58 -23.52 -29.84 5.53
C PRO A 58 -24.30 -29.37 4.30
N LYS A 59 -25.39 -28.61 4.53
CA LYS A 59 -26.23 -28.03 3.48
C LYS A 59 -25.36 -27.29 2.47
N GLN A 60 -25.41 -27.70 1.20
CA GLN A 60 -24.65 -27.02 0.15
C GLN A 60 -25.02 -25.52 0.13
N PRO A 61 -24.05 -24.60 0.02
CA PRO A 61 -24.36 -23.18 -0.06
C PRO A 61 -25.21 -22.91 -1.31
N SER A 62 -26.23 -22.07 -1.16
CA SER A 62 -27.15 -21.75 -2.26
C SER A 62 -26.42 -21.06 -3.42
N VAL A 63 -26.97 -21.12 -4.63
CA VAL A 63 -26.37 -20.45 -5.80
C VAL A 63 -26.12 -18.95 -5.53
N LEU A 64 -27.04 -18.30 -4.81
CA LEU A 64 -26.92 -16.90 -4.40
C LEU A 64 -25.77 -16.70 -3.39
N GLN A 65 -25.56 -17.62 -2.44
CA GLN A 65 -24.39 -17.59 -1.54
C GLN A 65 -23.07 -17.88 -2.28
N ARG A 66 -23.06 -18.74 -3.30
CA ARG A 66 -21.88 -18.97 -4.17
C ARG A 66 -21.54 -17.72 -4.96
N ALA A 67 -22.54 -17.09 -5.59
CA ALA A 67 -22.39 -15.82 -6.28
C ALA A 67 -21.90 -14.70 -5.36
N TRP A 68 -22.46 -14.57 -4.15
CA TRP A 68 -22.02 -13.58 -3.16
C TRP A 68 -20.55 -13.76 -2.75
N LYS A 69 -20.12 -15.02 -2.55
CA LYS A 69 -18.71 -15.35 -2.27
C LYS A 69 -17.78 -15.07 -3.47
N ALA A 70 -18.21 -15.36 -4.70
CA ALA A 70 -17.44 -15.06 -5.92
C ALA A 70 -17.35 -13.55 -6.24
N LEU A 71 -18.39 -12.79 -5.92
CA LEU A 71 -18.40 -11.34 -6.00
C LEU A 71 -17.45 -10.71 -4.96
N GLY A 72 -17.31 -11.32 -3.78
CA GLY A 72 -16.41 -10.84 -2.71
C GLY A 72 -17.00 -9.66 -1.92
N ILE A 73 -18.33 -9.63 -1.77
CA ILE A 73 -19.06 -8.53 -1.13
C ILE A 73 -18.97 -8.67 0.40
N ASN A 74 -17.88 -8.13 0.94
CA ASN A 74 -17.67 -7.97 2.38
C ASN A 74 -18.25 -6.63 2.86
N PRO A 75 -18.53 -6.45 4.17
CA PRO A 75 -19.01 -5.16 4.72
C PRO A 75 -18.08 -3.97 4.39
N THR A 76 -16.75 -4.21 4.34
CA THR A 76 -15.77 -3.21 3.91
C THR A 76 -15.94 -2.83 2.44
N THR A 77 -16.21 -3.79 1.56
CA THR A 77 -16.50 -3.55 0.13
C THR A 77 -17.75 -2.68 -0.01
N ILE A 78 -18.84 -3.03 0.69
CA ILE A 78 -20.09 -2.25 0.71
C ILE A 78 -19.84 -0.81 1.20
N MET A 79 -19.05 -0.62 2.26
CA MET A 79 -18.72 0.72 2.76
C MET A 79 -17.96 1.57 1.72
N ILE A 80 -16.98 0.98 1.01
CA ILE A 80 -16.22 1.67 -0.04
C ILE A 80 -17.14 2.03 -1.22
N MET A 81 -18.10 1.17 -1.55
CA MET A 81 -19.10 1.41 -2.61
C MET A 81 -20.07 2.55 -2.25
N VAL A 82 -20.70 2.47 -1.07
CA VAL A 82 -21.85 3.30 -0.71
C VAL A 82 -21.47 4.74 -0.34
N LYS A 83 -20.41 4.95 0.46
CA LYS A 83 -20.05 6.30 0.93
C LYS A 83 -19.86 7.35 -0.18
N PRO A 84 -18.97 7.14 -1.18
CA PRO A 84 -18.74 8.14 -2.23
C PRO A 84 -19.95 8.28 -3.16
N ALA A 85 -20.72 7.21 -3.38
CA ALA A 85 -21.96 7.25 -4.15
C ALA A 85 -23.05 8.08 -3.44
N VAL A 86 -23.18 7.97 -2.11
CA VAL A 86 -24.07 8.83 -1.32
C VAL A 86 -23.62 10.29 -1.39
N ALA A 87 -22.32 10.59 -1.26
CA ALA A 87 -21.80 11.95 -1.33
C ALA A 87 -22.08 12.63 -2.69
N SER A 88 -21.82 11.93 -3.80
CA SER A 88 -22.09 12.48 -5.13
C SER A 88 -23.58 12.59 -5.44
N THR A 89 -24.40 11.64 -4.98
CA THR A 89 -25.86 11.67 -5.18
C THR A 89 -26.51 12.79 -4.38
N ILE A 90 -26.09 13.03 -3.13
CA ILE A 90 -26.55 14.17 -2.32
C ILE A 90 -26.19 15.49 -3.01
N ALA A 91 -24.95 15.64 -3.51
CA ALA A 91 -24.54 16.84 -4.25
C ALA A 91 -25.37 17.06 -5.53
N MET A 92 -25.64 15.99 -6.30
CA MET A 92 -26.47 16.04 -7.51
C MET A 92 -27.93 16.43 -7.19
N ALA A 93 -28.50 15.88 -6.11
CA ALA A 93 -29.88 16.09 -5.71
C ALA A 93 -30.12 17.49 -5.11
N ILE A 94 -29.25 17.95 -4.21
CA ILE A 94 -29.33 19.30 -3.61
C ILE A 94 -29.32 20.38 -4.70
N PHE A 95 -28.50 20.20 -5.74
CA PHE A 95 -28.39 21.13 -6.86
C PHE A 95 -29.64 21.18 -7.79
N GLN A 96 -30.62 20.28 -7.64
CA GLN A 96 -31.90 20.40 -8.36
C GLN A 96 -32.84 21.48 -7.78
N SER A 97 -32.59 21.92 -6.55
CA SER A 97 -33.34 23.04 -5.97
C SER A 97 -32.98 24.35 -6.68
N HIS A 98 -33.99 25.12 -7.10
CA HIS A 98 -33.77 26.38 -7.80
C HIS A 98 -33.05 27.41 -6.92
N ASP A 99 -33.29 27.42 -5.61
CA ASP A 99 -32.65 28.38 -4.69
C ASP A 99 -31.18 28.04 -4.45
N VAL A 100 -30.85 26.75 -4.44
CA VAL A 100 -29.45 26.28 -4.47
C VAL A 100 -28.81 26.66 -5.81
N ALA A 101 -29.45 26.35 -6.94
CA ALA A 101 -28.88 26.60 -8.26
C ALA A 101 -28.58 28.08 -8.53
N LYS A 102 -29.42 29.01 -8.05
CA LYS A 102 -29.17 30.47 -8.09
C LYS A 102 -27.85 30.90 -7.42
N HIS A 103 -27.36 30.16 -6.42
CA HIS A 103 -26.14 30.52 -5.68
C HIS A 103 -24.83 30.03 -6.32
N TYR A 104 -24.87 28.94 -7.10
CA TYR A 104 -23.66 28.36 -7.73
C TYR A 104 -23.63 28.54 -9.25
N LEU A 105 -24.78 28.87 -9.86
CA LEU A 105 -24.95 29.09 -11.29
C LEU A 105 -24.20 28.04 -12.11
N ASN A 106 -23.31 28.47 -13.00
CA ASN A 106 -22.63 27.58 -13.94
C ASN A 106 -21.57 26.67 -13.32
N PHE A 107 -21.30 26.77 -12.01
CA PHE A 107 -20.31 25.99 -11.28
C PHE A 107 -20.90 24.86 -10.44
N GLY A 108 -22.22 24.70 -10.35
CA GLY A 108 -22.87 23.73 -9.46
C GLY A 108 -22.43 22.27 -9.66
N TYR A 109 -22.13 21.86 -10.90
CA TYR A 109 -21.57 20.53 -11.18
C TYR A 109 -20.22 20.25 -10.46
N LEU A 110 -19.44 21.30 -10.10
CA LEU A 110 -18.19 21.15 -9.36
C LEU A 110 -18.42 20.64 -7.92
N ILE A 111 -19.55 20.95 -7.30
CA ILE A 111 -19.90 20.48 -5.94
C ILE A 111 -19.79 18.94 -5.88
N ILE A 112 -20.26 18.27 -6.94
CA ILE A 112 -20.29 16.82 -7.07
C ILE A 112 -18.87 16.26 -7.23
N ILE A 113 -18.04 16.89 -8.08
CA ILE A 113 -16.63 16.52 -8.31
C ILE A 113 -15.81 16.71 -7.03
N VAL A 114 -16.02 17.81 -6.31
CA VAL A 114 -15.33 18.08 -5.05
C VAL A 114 -15.78 17.11 -3.96
N SER A 115 -17.06 16.75 -3.89
CA SER A 115 -17.54 15.74 -2.91
C SER A 115 -16.88 14.37 -3.06
N ILE A 116 -16.54 13.95 -4.29
CA ILE A 116 -15.80 12.72 -4.58
C ILE A 116 -14.30 12.90 -4.31
N THR A 117 -13.68 13.97 -4.81
CA THR A 117 -12.22 14.18 -4.74
C THR A 117 -11.70 14.52 -3.34
N THR A 118 -12.57 14.88 -2.39
CA THR A 118 -12.22 14.96 -0.95
C THR A 118 -12.09 13.55 -0.30
N VAL A 119 -12.47 12.50 -1.02
CA VAL A 119 -12.32 11.06 -0.68
C VAL A 119 -12.99 10.63 0.63
N PRO A 120 -14.35 10.64 0.70
CA PRO A 120 -15.10 10.29 1.92
C PRO A 120 -14.99 8.82 2.35
N ILE A 121 -14.33 7.99 1.54
CA ILE A 121 -13.95 6.60 1.84
C ILE A 121 -12.90 6.53 2.98
N LEU A 122 -12.06 7.56 3.13
CA LEU A 122 -10.96 7.57 4.09
C LEU A 122 -11.45 7.44 5.54
N PRO A 123 -10.72 6.73 6.43
CA PRO A 123 -11.02 6.69 7.86
C PRO A 123 -10.98 8.10 8.48
N ARG A 124 -11.88 8.37 9.44
CA ARG A 124 -12.13 9.72 10.02
C ARG A 124 -10.86 10.55 10.29
N GLY A 125 -9.89 10.04 11.05
CA GLY A 125 -8.66 10.78 11.36
C GLY A 125 -7.82 11.17 10.12
N LYS A 126 -7.80 10.31 9.09
CA LYS A 126 -7.11 10.54 7.81
C LYS A 126 -7.92 11.46 6.89
N PHE A 127 -9.24 11.32 6.89
CA PHE A 127 -10.16 12.21 6.18
C PHE A 127 -10.13 13.64 6.72
N ILE A 128 -10.17 13.84 8.04
CA ILE A 128 -10.13 15.19 8.65
C ILE A 128 -8.81 15.90 8.30
N MET A 129 -7.68 15.19 8.30
CA MET A 129 -6.40 15.76 7.84
C MET A 129 -6.47 16.15 6.35
N ASN A 130 -6.99 15.29 5.49
CA ASN A 130 -7.16 15.56 4.06
C ASN A 130 -8.07 16.78 3.82
N LEU A 131 -9.19 16.87 4.55
CA LEU A 131 -10.15 17.97 4.49
C LEU A 131 -9.52 19.30 4.92
N LEU A 132 -8.82 19.35 6.06
CA LEU A 132 -8.18 20.57 6.56
C LEU A 132 -7.14 21.13 5.57
N ILE A 133 -6.31 20.25 4.99
CA ILE A 133 -5.32 20.67 3.97
C ILE A 133 -6.04 21.08 2.68
N SER A 134 -7.11 20.39 2.28
CA SER A 134 -7.89 20.75 1.08
C SER A 134 -8.60 22.10 1.21
N VAL A 135 -9.20 22.39 2.36
CA VAL A 135 -9.81 23.70 2.65
C VAL A 135 -8.76 24.81 2.62
N LEU A 136 -7.62 24.62 3.32
CA LEU A 136 -6.54 25.61 3.36
C LEU A 136 -5.96 25.89 1.96
N LEU A 137 -5.74 24.84 1.16
CA LEU A 137 -5.31 24.97 -0.23
C LEU A 137 -6.38 25.63 -1.11
N THR A 138 -7.67 25.33 -0.92
CA THR A 138 -8.76 25.96 -1.69
C THR A 138 -8.83 27.46 -1.40
N CYS A 139 -8.71 27.86 -0.14
CA CYS A 139 -8.65 29.28 0.26
C CYS A 139 -7.40 29.98 -0.29
N LEU A 140 -6.23 29.31 -0.29
CA LEU A 140 -5.00 29.82 -0.90
C LEU A 140 -5.16 29.99 -2.43
N ALA A 141 -5.74 29.01 -3.12
CA ALA A 141 -6.03 29.09 -4.55
C ALA A 141 -6.99 30.25 -4.86
N GLY A 142 -8.02 30.45 -4.04
CA GLY A 142 -8.93 31.59 -4.10
C GLY A 142 -8.19 32.94 -4.00
N GLY A 143 -7.29 33.07 -3.02
CA GLY A 143 -6.45 34.27 -2.86
C GLY A 143 -5.49 34.51 -4.03
N MET A 144 -4.85 33.45 -4.54
CA MET A 144 -3.92 33.55 -5.67
C MET A 144 -4.62 33.88 -6.99
N VAL A 145 -5.81 33.32 -7.24
CA VAL A 145 -6.66 33.67 -8.39
C VAL A 145 -7.17 35.11 -8.26
N ALA A 146 -7.60 35.55 -7.08
CA ALA A 146 -8.01 36.93 -6.84
C ALA A 146 -6.88 37.94 -7.11
N LEU A 147 -5.68 37.67 -6.59
CA LEU A 147 -4.51 38.51 -6.82
C LEU A 147 -4.16 38.59 -8.31
N GLY A 148 -4.09 37.45 -8.99
CA GLY A 148 -3.73 37.41 -10.41
C GLY A 148 -4.78 37.99 -11.35
N GLN A 149 -6.07 37.75 -11.12
CA GLN A 149 -7.15 38.39 -11.89
C GLN A 149 -7.20 39.90 -11.62
N TRP A 150 -7.03 40.36 -10.38
CA TRP A 150 -6.93 41.79 -10.07
C TRP A 150 -5.75 42.46 -10.77
N SER A 151 -4.56 41.84 -10.73
CA SER A 151 -3.38 42.32 -11.46
C SER A 151 -3.61 42.35 -12.97
N ALA A 152 -4.31 41.36 -13.53
CA ALA A 152 -4.67 41.33 -14.95
C ALA A 152 -5.70 42.42 -15.33
N ILE A 153 -6.65 42.74 -14.45
CA ILE A 153 -7.61 43.83 -14.65
C ILE A 153 -6.90 45.19 -14.57
N LYS A 154 -5.91 45.38 -13.68
CA LYS A 154 -5.07 46.58 -13.71
C LYS A 154 -4.20 46.66 -14.97
N ALA A 155 -3.67 45.55 -15.45
CA ALA A 155 -2.99 45.51 -16.76
C ALA A 155 -3.93 45.81 -17.94
N ARG A 156 -5.23 45.45 -17.86
CA ARG A 156 -6.27 45.85 -18.81
C ARG A 156 -6.48 47.37 -18.75
N GLU A 157 -6.79 47.93 -17.57
CA GLU A 157 -7.03 49.37 -17.36
C GLU A 157 -5.88 50.24 -17.92
N HIS A 158 -4.62 49.87 -17.67
CA HIS A 158 -3.46 50.60 -18.17
C HIS A 158 -3.17 50.43 -19.68
N THR A 159 -3.86 49.53 -20.40
CA THR A 159 -3.61 49.27 -21.83
C THR A 159 -4.85 49.40 -22.73
N THR A 160 -6.03 49.64 -22.18
CA THR A 160 -7.20 50.12 -22.92
C THR A 160 -7.09 51.63 -23.18
N PRO A 161 -7.15 52.12 -24.43
CA PRO A 161 -7.15 53.56 -24.71
C PRO A 161 -8.31 54.30 -24.04
N ALA A 162 -8.06 55.51 -23.57
CA ALA A 162 -9.10 56.39 -23.04
C ALA A 162 -10.15 56.68 -24.13
N GLY A 163 -11.43 56.44 -23.83
CA GLY A 163 -12.52 56.57 -24.80
C GLY A 163 -12.72 55.36 -25.74
N ALA A 164 -12.01 54.25 -25.55
CA ALA A 164 -12.24 53.03 -26.33
C ALA A 164 -13.69 52.53 -26.21
N SER A 165 -14.26 52.06 -27.33
CA SER A 165 -15.65 51.58 -27.37
C SER A 165 -15.87 50.35 -26.45
N PRO A 166 -17.09 50.11 -25.95
CA PRO A 166 -17.35 48.98 -25.03
C PRO A 166 -16.91 47.61 -25.56
N ALA A 167 -17.01 47.39 -26.88
CA ALA A 167 -16.56 46.16 -27.53
C ALA A 167 -15.04 45.95 -27.49
N VAL A 168 -14.25 47.03 -27.39
CA VAL A 168 -12.79 47.00 -27.21
C VAL A 168 -12.43 46.94 -25.73
N ALA A 169 -13.06 47.76 -24.89
CA ALA A 169 -12.79 47.83 -23.45
C ALA A 169 -13.13 46.51 -22.71
N LEU A 170 -14.27 45.88 -23.06
CA LEU A 170 -14.71 44.58 -22.54
C LEU A 170 -14.18 43.40 -23.37
N GLY A 171 -13.46 43.66 -24.47
CA GLY A 171 -12.97 42.65 -25.40
C GLY A 171 -11.74 41.87 -24.92
N TYR A 172 -11.06 41.19 -25.85
CA TYR A 172 -9.77 40.55 -25.59
C TYR A 172 -8.69 41.61 -25.32
N ASN A 173 -7.94 41.45 -24.22
CA ASN A 173 -6.76 42.26 -23.90
C ASN A 173 -5.53 41.35 -23.74
N SER A 174 -4.43 41.68 -24.41
CA SER A 174 -3.19 40.89 -24.42
C SER A 174 -2.47 40.94 -23.06
N SER A 175 -2.30 42.12 -22.47
CA SER A 175 -1.60 42.33 -21.20
C SER A 175 -2.27 41.60 -20.04
N ALA A 176 -3.60 41.68 -19.96
CA ALA A 176 -4.40 40.91 -19.00
C ALA A 176 -4.26 39.39 -19.19
N SER A 177 -4.17 38.93 -20.45
CA SER A 177 -3.95 37.51 -20.77
C SER A 177 -2.55 37.04 -20.33
N VAL A 178 -1.51 37.85 -20.58
CA VAL A 178 -0.13 37.56 -20.15
C VAL A 178 0.00 37.53 -18.62
N VAL A 179 -0.63 38.45 -17.89
CA VAL A 179 -0.60 38.45 -16.42
C VAL A 179 -1.29 37.20 -15.85
N ASN A 180 -2.48 36.83 -16.36
CA ASN A 180 -3.12 35.55 -15.97
C ASN A 180 -2.20 34.35 -16.28
N ALA A 181 -1.52 34.33 -17.43
CA ALA A 181 -0.59 33.26 -17.80
C ALA A 181 0.59 33.12 -16.83
N ILE A 182 1.21 34.24 -16.43
CA ILE A 182 2.33 34.24 -15.47
C ILE A 182 1.86 33.75 -14.09
N PHE A 183 0.75 34.28 -13.58
CA PHE A 183 0.20 33.82 -12.30
C PHE A 183 -0.19 32.34 -12.32
N PHE A 184 -0.80 31.87 -13.40
CA PHE A 184 -1.09 30.44 -13.59
C PHE A 184 0.18 29.60 -13.60
N MET A 185 1.21 30.00 -14.34
CA MET A 185 2.50 29.30 -14.45
C MET A 185 3.17 29.14 -13.07
N VAL A 186 3.24 30.20 -12.27
CA VAL A 186 3.79 30.15 -10.90
C VAL A 186 2.96 29.23 -10.00
N ASN A 187 1.64 29.27 -10.10
CA ASN A 187 0.74 28.45 -9.29
C ASN A 187 0.82 26.96 -9.65
N ILE A 188 0.79 26.60 -10.94
CA ILE A 188 0.87 25.20 -11.37
C ILE A 188 2.25 24.61 -11.09
N PHE A 189 3.32 25.40 -11.21
CA PHE A 189 4.66 25.02 -10.78
C PHE A 189 4.69 24.71 -9.28
N GLY A 190 4.32 25.68 -8.44
CA GLY A 190 4.38 25.56 -6.98
C GLY A 190 3.62 24.35 -6.44
N ILE A 191 2.39 24.11 -6.90
CA ILE A 191 1.60 22.96 -6.46
C ILE A 191 2.15 21.62 -6.99
N SER A 192 2.72 21.59 -8.20
CA SER A 192 3.29 20.36 -8.77
C SER A 192 4.58 19.95 -8.06
N VAL A 193 5.44 20.92 -7.71
CA VAL A 193 6.62 20.69 -6.86
C VAL A 193 6.18 20.22 -5.47
N LEU A 194 5.17 20.84 -4.86
CA LEU A 194 4.67 20.43 -3.53
C LEU A 194 4.08 19.01 -3.54
N ARG A 195 3.30 18.65 -4.56
CA ARG A 195 2.75 17.29 -4.75
C ARG A 195 3.86 16.24 -4.87
N ALA A 196 4.87 16.49 -5.70
CA ALA A 196 6.00 15.58 -5.86
C ALA A 196 6.89 15.50 -4.61
N ALA A 197 7.16 16.62 -3.96
CA ALA A 197 7.99 16.67 -2.76
C ALA A 197 7.32 16.04 -1.53
N ARG A 198 5.97 16.06 -1.46
CA ARG A 198 5.20 15.64 -0.28
C ARG A 198 3.92 14.90 -0.70
N PRO A 199 3.93 13.55 -0.79
CA PRO A 199 2.78 12.75 -1.21
C PRO A 199 1.48 12.98 -0.41
N ALA A 200 1.56 13.47 0.83
CA ALA A 200 0.40 13.88 1.62
C ALA A 200 -0.43 15.02 0.97
N PHE A 201 0.19 15.85 0.13
CA PHE A 201 -0.46 16.93 -0.61
C PHE A 201 -1.00 16.46 -1.98
N SER A 202 -0.83 15.20 -2.38
CA SER A 202 -1.29 14.71 -3.69
C SER A 202 -2.80 14.77 -3.88
N ILE A 203 -3.61 14.43 -2.86
CA ILE A 203 -5.07 14.52 -2.94
C ILE A 203 -5.55 15.98 -2.80
N PRO A 204 -5.16 16.76 -1.78
CA PRO A 204 -5.54 18.18 -1.67
C PRO A 204 -5.09 19.03 -2.86
N GLY A 205 -3.92 18.72 -3.42
CA GLY A 205 -3.33 19.42 -4.56
C GLY A 205 -4.12 19.23 -5.87
N ILE A 206 -4.89 18.14 -6.02
CA ILE A 206 -5.82 18.00 -7.16
C ILE A 206 -6.89 19.09 -7.10
N GLN A 207 -7.44 19.38 -5.92
CA GLN A 207 -8.45 20.44 -5.77
C GLN A 207 -7.85 21.83 -6.03
N TYR A 208 -6.62 22.09 -5.55
CA TYR A 208 -5.88 23.31 -5.89
C TYR A 208 -5.69 23.45 -7.41
N THR A 209 -5.22 22.39 -8.09
CA THR A 209 -5.02 22.35 -9.55
C THR A 209 -6.31 22.63 -10.31
N VAL A 210 -7.43 21.97 -9.98
CA VAL A 210 -8.73 22.24 -10.64
C VAL A 210 -9.16 23.70 -10.42
N PHE A 211 -8.99 24.23 -9.20
CA PHE A 211 -9.35 25.61 -8.88
C PHE A 211 -8.56 26.62 -9.72
N ILE A 212 -7.22 26.49 -9.82
CA ILE A 212 -6.41 27.42 -10.60
C ILE A 212 -6.61 27.27 -12.12
N CYS A 213 -6.85 26.05 -12.63
CA CYS A 213 -7.15 25.83 -14.05
C CYS A 213 -8.47 26.50 -14.46
N VAL A 214 -9.52 26.40 -13.63
CA VAL A 214 -10.77 27.14 -13.85
C VAL A 214 -10.52 28.65 -13.67
N GLY A 215 -9.92 29.06 -12.55
CA GLY A 215 -9.74 30.46 -12.19
C GLY A 215 -8.99 31.29 -13.22
N PHE A 216 -7.82 30.81 -13.67
CA PHE A 216 -7.03 31.49 -14.69
C PHE A 216 -7.49 31.19 -16.13
N GLY A 217 -8.28 30.13 -16.35
CA GLY A 217 -8.83 29.79 -17.65
C GLY A 217 -9.93 30.75 -18.12
N TYR A 218 -10.77 31.22 -17.20
CA TYR A 218 -11.78 32.26 -17.47
C TYR A 218 -11.26 33.69 -17.21
N GLY A 219 -10.21 33.85 -16.39
CA GLY A 219 -9.63 35.15 -15.99
C GLY A 219 -9.38 36.18 -17.11
N PRO A 220 -8.97 35.83 -18.35
CA PRO A 220 -8.83 36.78 -19.45
C PRO A 220 -10.15 37.42 -19.92
N GLN A 221 -11.29 36.72 -19.71
CA GLN A 221 -12.61 37.23 -20.06
C GLN A 221 -13.15 38.24 -19.06
N GLU A 222 -12.68 38.22 -17.81
CA GLU A 222 -13.13 39.09 -16.74
C GLU A 222 -12.70 40.55 -16.99
N PRO A 223 -13.64 41.50 -17.20
CA PRO A 223 -13.28 42.86 -17.59
C PRO A 223 -13.21 43.82 -16.39
N THR A 224 -13.81 43.46 -15.24
CA THR A 224 -13.92 44.33 -14.06
C THR A 224 -13.75 43.53 -12.76
N VAL A 225 -13.28 44.20 -11.71
CA VAL A 225 -13.03 43.59 -10.39
C VAL A 225 -14.31 43.03 -9.76
N PHE A 226 -15.48 43.63 -10.05
CA PHE A 226 -16.77 43.17 -9.50
C PHE A 226 -17.18 41.79 -10.05
N ILE A 227 -17.06 41.57 -11.36
CA ILE A 227 -17.45 40.30 -11.99
C ILE A 227 -16.43 39.21 -11.61
N SER A 228 -15.12 39.53 -11.65
CA SER A 228 -14.04 38.67 -11.14
C SER A 228 -14.27 38.24 -9.69
N HIS A 229 -14.54 39.17 -8.77
CA HIS A 229 -14.80 38.84 -7.36
C HIS A 229 -16.02 37.92 -7.20
N ARG A 230 -17.09 38.18 -7.96
CA ARG A 230 -18.29 37.34 -7.99
C ARG A 230 -17.99 35.93 -8.51
N PHE A 231 -17.28 35.80 -9.63
CA PHE A 231 -16.83 34.53 -10.21
C PHE A 231 -16.00 33.72 -9.19
N ILE A 232 -15.03 34.36 -8.52
CA ILE A 232 -14.19 33.71 -7.49
C ILE A 232 -15.04 33.24 -6.30
N LYS A 233 -16.03 34.05 -5.87
CA LYS A 233 -16.95 33.71 -4.78
C LYS A 233 -17.83 32.49 -5.12
N GLU A 234 -18.42 32.47 -6.32
CA GLU A 234 -19.23 31.33 -6.82
C GLU A 234 -18.38 30.05 -6.91
N LEU A 235 -17.13 30.15 -7.41
CA LEU A 235 -16.18 29.04 -7.49
C LEU A 235 -15.77 28.53 -6.09
N LEU A 236 -15.41 29.43 -5.17
CA LEU A 236 -15.03 29.09 -3.80
C LEU A 236 -16.17 28.42 -3.03
N TYR A 237 -17.39 28.95 -3.12
CA TYR A 237 -18.56 28.33 -2.48
C TYR A 237 -18.86 26.95 -3.06
N SER A 238 -18.69 26.74 -4.38
CA SER A 238 -18.87 25.42 -5.01
C SER A 238 -17.92 24.37 -4.42
N PHE A 239 -16.65 24.72 -4.21
CA PHE A 239 -15.67 23.83 -3.58
C PHE A 239 -15.98 23.58 -2.10
N LEU A 240 -16.18 24.64 -1.30
CA LEU A 240 -16.46 24.51 0.13
C LEU A 240 -17.74 23.69 0.40
N THR A 241 -18.75 23.80 -0.47
CA THR A 241 -19.99 23.02 -0.37
C THR A 241 -19.74 21.54 -0.68
N GLY A 242 -18.96 21.22 -1.71
CA GLY A 242 -18.59 19.83 -2.02
C GLY A 242 -17.77 19.18 -0.90
N GLN A 243 -16.83 19.93 -0.32
CA GLN A 243 -16.06 19.53 0.87
C GLN A 243 -16.98 19.29 2.08
N ALA A 244 -17.95 20.18 2.34
CA ALA A 244 -18.91 20.05 3.43
C ALA A 244 -19.84 18.83 3.28
N ILE A 245 -20.35 18.55 2.08
CA ILE A 245 -21.14 17.34 1.80
C ILE A 245 -20.30 16.08 2.03
N SER A 246 -19.05 16.06 1.53
CA SER A 246 -18.11 14.96 1.75
C SER A 246 -17.85 14.73 3.25
N ALA A 247 -17.71 15.81 4.03
CA ALA A 247 -17.52 15.75 5.48
C ALA A 247 -18.74 15.22 6.23
N GLY A 248 -19.95 15.70 5.89
CA GLY A 248 -21.20 15.19 6.45
C GLY A 248 -21.36 13.69 6.22
N VAL A 249 -21.12 13.23 4.99
CA VAL A 249 -21.18 11.80 4.65
C VAL A 249 -20.10 10.99 5.35
N CYS A 250 -18.85 11.46 5.41
CA CYS A 250 -17.77 10.71 6.09
C CYS A 250 -18.02 10.58 7.62
N LEU A 251 -18.54 11.63 8.26
CA LEU A 251 -18.73 11.71 9.71
C LEU A 251 -20.02 11.02 10.20
N LEU A 252 -21.09 11.03 9.41
CA LEU A 252 -22.42 10.51 9.76
C LEU A 252 -22.74 9.16 9.11
N VAL A 253 -22.35 8.92 7.85
CA VAL A 253 -22.74 7.72 7.09
C VAL A 253 -21.68 6.62 7.25
N ILE A 254 -22.09 5.50 7.88
CA ILE A 254 -21.25 4.32 8.21
C ILE A 254 -19.87 4.75 8.76
N PRO A 255 -19.81 5.52 9.86
CA PRO A 255 -18.62 6.32 10.14
C PRO A 255 -17.53 5.51 10.84
N VAL A 256 -16.36 5.38 10.19
CA VAL A 256 -15.26 4.50 10.63
C VAL A 256 -14.08 5.33 11.12
N SER A 257 -13.66 5.05 12.34
CA SER A 257 -12.47 5.62 12.97
C SER A 257 -11.18 4.99 12.46
N SER A 258 -10.11 5.80 12.36
CA SER A 258 -8.74 5.33 12.13
C SER A 258 -8.32 4.29 13.19
N ARG A 259 -8.74 4.46 14.45
CA ARG A 259 -8.52 3.45 15.50
C ARG A 259 -9.18 2.10 15.18
N LYS A 260 -10.40 2.08 14.61
CA LYS A 260 -11.06 0.82 14.24
C LYS A 260 -10.31 0.08 13.11
N VAL A 261 -9.71 0.82 12.18
CA VAL A 261 -8.83 0.24 11.15
C VAL A 261 -7.55 -0.32 11.79
N PHE A 262 -6.86 0.45 12.62
CA PHE A 262 -5.65 0.02 13.32
C PHE A 262 -5.84 -1.23 14.18
N PHE A 263 -6.97 -1.38 14.88
CA PHE A 263 -7.26 -2.59 15.66
C PHE A 263 -7.66 -3.78 14.78
N ALA A 264 -8.37 -3.57 13.67
CA ALA A 264 -8.63 -4.63 12.69
C ALA A 264 -7.34 -5.13 12.03
N GLU A 265 -6.39 -4.23 11.75
CA GLU A 265 -5.07 -4.58 11.19
C GLU A 265 -4.15 -5.21 12.23
N THR A 266 -4.23 -4.80 13.50
CA THR A 266 -3.57 -5.48 14.62
C THR A 266 -4.07 -6.91 14.78
N THR A 267 -5.40 -7.10 14.69
CA THR A 267 -6.04 -8.43 14.71
C THR A 267 -5.55 -9.28 13.53
N GLY A 268 -5.54 -8.71 12.32
CA GLY A 268 -5.03 -9.36 11.12
C GLY A 268 -3.55 -9.75 11.23
N PHE A 269 -2.70 -8.85 11.76
CA PHE A 269 -1.28 -9.10 11.98
C PHE A 269 -1.06 -10.27 12.95
N LEU A 270 -1.75 -10.28 14.09
CA LEU A 270 -1.68 -11.38 15.06
C LEU A 270 -2.20 -12.71 14.48
N GLN A 271 -3.26 -12.67 13.66
CA GLN A 271 -3.74 -13.85 12.92
C GLN A 271 -2.73 -14.32 11.85
N MET A 272 -2.02 -13.41 11.19
CA MET A 272 -0.94 -13.75 10.26
C MET A 272 0.28 -14.33 10.98
N CYS A 273 0.62 -13.85 12.19
CA CYS A 273 1.64 -14.48 13.03
C CYS A 273 1.29 -15.94 13.37
N ARG A 274 0.04 -16.21 13.79
CA ARG A 274 -0.47 -17.58 13.97
C ARG A 274 -0.39 -18.42 12.69
N GLY A 275 -0.76 -17.81 11.56
CA GLY A 275 -0.66 -18.43 10.24
C GLY A 275 0.78 -18.78 9.85
N LEU A 276 1.75 -17.91 10.14
CA LEU A 276 3.17 -18.11 9.86
C LEU A 276 3.76 -19.23 10.72
N LEU A 277 3.50 -19.25 12.02
CA LEU A 277 3.93 -20.33 12.92
C LEU A 277 3.41 -21.70 12.44
N LYS A 278 2.16 -21.76 11.98
CA LYS A 278 1.56 -22.98 11.40
C LYS A 278 2.09 -23.31 10.00
N ALA A 279 2.50 -22.32 9.21
CA ALA A 279 3.20 -22.55 7.94
C ALA A 279 4.61 -23.11 8.17
N GLN A 280 5.34 -22.57 9.15
CA GLN A 280 6.64 -23.06 9.57
C GLN A 280 6.57 -24.50 10.07
N MET A 281 5.64 -24.84 10.98
CA MET A 281 5.42 -26.21 11.43
C MET A 281 5.17 -27.18 10.25
N ARG A 282 4.35 -26.78 9.26
CA ARG A 282 4.09 -27.60 8.06
C ARG A 282 5.31 -27.75 7.17
N PHE A 283 6.14 -26.73 7.03
CA PHE A 283 7.41 -26.81 6.30
C PHE A 283 8.37 -27.76 7.01
N VAL A 284 8.51 -27.61 8.33
CA VAL A 284 9.37 -28.40 9.19
C VAL A 284 8.97 -29.89 9.22
N ARG A 285 7.68 -30.23 9.25
CA ARG A 285 7.21 -31.63 9.02
C ARG A 285 7.52 -32.18 7.62
N VAL A 286 7.70 -31.33 6.61
CA VAL A 286 8.19 -31.76 5.29
C VAL A 286 9.71 -31.96 5.30
N LEU A 287 10.50 -31.20 6.07
CA LEU A 287 11.93 -31.50 6.26
C LEU A 287 12.14 -32.93 6.81
N GLU A 288 11.37 -33.34 7.82
CA GLU A 288 11.45 -34.69 8.43
C GLU A 288 11.12 -35.82 7.46
N HIS A 289 10.01 -35.73 6.73
CA HIS A 289 9.58 -36.80 5.82
C HIS A 289 10.30 -36.76 4.46
N SER A 290 10.86 -35.61 4.05
CA SER A 290 11.58 -35.51 2.79
C SER A 290 12.97 -36.14 2.89
N LYS A 291 13.30 -37.03 1.95
CA LYS A 291 14.68 -37.50 1.76
C LYS A 291 15.63 -36.34 1.37
N LEU A 292 15.09 -35.18 0.96
CA LEU A 292 15.81 -34.02 0.42
C LEU A 292 16.67 -33.24 1.42
N CYS A 293 16.40 -33.32 2.73
CA CYS A 293 17.23 -32.65 3.75
C CYS A 293 18.49 -33.46 4.15
N ASN A 294 18.82 -34.46 3.34
CA ASN A 294 20.05 -35.23 3.37
C ASN A 294 20.96 -34.73 2.24
N PRO A 295 22.17 -34.21 2.49
CA PRO A 295 23.09 -33.71 1.45
C PRO A 295 23.78 -34.85 0.66
N LEU A 296 23.08 -35.98 0.55
CA LEU A 296 23.59 -37.31 0.23
C LEU A 296 22.45 -38.15 -0.41
N VAL A 297 21.64 -37.53 -1.28
CA VAL A 297 20.64 -38.23 -2.10
C VAL A 297 21.24 -38.46 -3.48
N ARG A 298 21.35 -39.72 -3.94
CA ARG A 298 21.73 -39.99 -5.33
C ARG A 298 20.74 -39.32 -6.28
N LYS A 299 21.26 -38.67 -7.31
CA LYS A 299 20.49 -37.93 -8.34
C LYS A 299 19.33 -38.76 -8.90
N GLU A 300 19.57 -40.05 -9.15
CA GLU A 300 18.61 -41.11 -9.52
C GLU A 300 17.30 -41.08 -8.72
N HIS A 301 17.37 -40.84 -7.40
CA HIS A 301 16.22 -40.84 -6.48
C HIS A 301 15.40 -39.55 -6.51
N LEU A 302 15.90 -38.48 -7.13
CA LEU A 302 15.16 -37.23 -7.35
C LEU A 302 14.38 -37.26 -8.67
N GLU A 303 14.77 -38.14 -9.60
CA GLU A 303 14.14 -38.30 -10.92
C GLU A 303 12.95 -39.27 -10.89
N THR A 304 12.85 -40.13 -9.86
CA THR A 304 11.65 -40.94 -9.58
C THR A 304 10.40 -40.07 -9.39
N GLU A 305 9.20 -40.58 -9.72
CA GLU A 305 7.96 -39.81 -9.53
C GLU A 305 7.72 -39.38 -8.08
N GLU A 306 8.01 -40.26 -7.11
CA GLU A 306 7.98 -39.92 -5.68
C GLU A 306 8.91 -38.74 -5.34
N GLY A 307 10.15 -38.76 -5.85
CA GLY A 307 11.15 -37.70 -5.64
C GLY A 307 10.65 -36.35 -6.16
N ARG A 308 10.09 -36.33 -7.38
CA ARG A 308 9.48 -35.15 -7.99
C ARG A 308 8.24 -34.66 -7.22
N ALA A 309 7.40 -35.56 -6.72
CA ALA A 309 6.24 -35.21 -5.89
C ALA A 309 6.63 -34.58 -4.54
N VAL A 310 7.64 -35.14 -3.86
CA VAL A 310 8.16 -34.60 -2.60
C VAL A 310 8.85 -33.25 -2.84
N LEU A 311 9.67 -33.10 -3.88
CA LEU A 311 10.31 -31.84 -4.25
C LEU A 311 9.28 -30.74 -4.56
N LYS A 312 8.20 -31.07 -5.28
CA LYS A 312 7.08 -30.15 -5.52
C LYS A 312 6.43 -29.74 -4.20
N THR A 313 6.14 -30.70 -3.32
CA THR A 313 5.52 -30.44 -2.00
C THR A 313 6.40 -29.55 -1.12
N PHE A 314 7.72 -29.76 -1.13
CA PHE A 314 8.72 -28.92 -0.45
C PHE A 314 8.67 -27.49 -1.00
N LYS A 315 8.77 -27.30 -2.32
CA LYS A 315 8.72 -25.98 -2.97
C LYS A 315 7.40 -25.24 -2.69
N GLU A 316 6.26 -25.94 -2.67
CA GLU A 316 4.97 -25.35 -2.26
C GLU A 316 4.98 -24.86 -0.81
N LYS A 317 5.56 -25.61 0.14
CA LYS A 317 5.56 -25.21 1.56
C LYS A 317 6.59 -24.09 1.82
N ALA A 318 7.75 -24.15 1.17
CA ALA A 318 8.75 -23.09 1.11
C ALA A 318 8.16 -21.77 0.61
N GLN A 319 7.46 -21.80 -0.53
CA GLN A 319 6.81 -20.63 -1.12
C GLN A 319 5.68 -20.09 -0.22
N ALA A 320 4.88 -20.96 0.40
CA ALA A 320 3.85 -20.55 1.34
C ALA A 320 4.42 -19.86 2.60
N LEU A 321 5.57 -20.34 3.13
CA LEU A 321 6.27 -19.76 4.27
C LEU A 321 6.88 -18.40 3.92
N LYS A 322 7.59 -18.29 2.78
CA LYS A 322 8.10 -17.02 2.25
C LYS A 322 6.98 -15.99 2.01
N ALA A 323 5.87 -16.40 1.40
CA ALA A 323 4.71 -15.53 1.16
C ALA A 323 4.03 -15.05 2.45
N ALA A 324 3.92 -15.91 3.47
CA ALA A 324 3.38 -15.52 4.77
C ALA A 324 4.28 -14.48 5.49
N SER A 325 5.60 -14.63 5.42
CA SER A 325 6.55 -13.65 5.97
C SER A 325 6.47 -12.31 5.25
N ALA A 326 6.46 -12.31 3.90
CA ALA A 326 6.27 -11.10 3.10
C ALA A 326 4.94 -10.39 3.40
N GLY A 327 3.87 -11.15 3.66
CA GLY A 327 2.58 -10.61 4.10
C GLY A 327 2.63 -9.92 5.46
N ILE A 328 3.35 -10.47 6.44
CA ILE A 328 3.55 -9.86 7.76
C ILE A 328 4.33 -8.55 7.65
N LEU A 329 5.40 -8.52 6.84
CA LEU A 329 6.17 -7.30 6.58
C LEU A 329 5.31 -6.22 5.91
N GLY A 330 4.49 -6.58 4.92
CA GLY A 330 3.57 -5.67 4.25
C GLY A 330 2.50 -5.07 5.18
N LEU A 331 1.91 -5.90 6.05
CA LEU A 331 0.92 -5.43 7.03
C LEU A 331 1.57 -4.63 8.17
N GLY A 332 2.78 -4.98 8.60
CA GLY A 332 3.56 -4.19 9.56
C GLY A 332 3.94 -2.81 9.05
N ALA A 333 4.29 -2.70 7.76
CA ALA A 333 4.50 -1.41 7.10
C ALA A 333 3.22 -0.57 7.04
N LYS A 334 2.06 -1.19 6.78
CA LYS A 334 0.76 -0.50 6.79
C LYS A 334 0.36 0.00 8.20
N LEU A 335 0.57 -0.84 9.22
CA LEU A 335 0.33 -0.49 10.63
C LEU A 335 1.16 0.72 11.08
N ARG A 336 2.40 0.89 10.58
CA ARG A 336 3.20 2.11 10.82
C ARG A 336 2.51 3.36 10.26
N ASP A 337 1.92 3.28 9.09
CA ASP A 337 1.35 4.44 8.43
C ASP A 337 -0.01 4.81 9.07
N ASP A 338 -0.82 3.82 9.47
CA ASP A 338 -2.13 4.08 10.08
C ASP A 338 -2.12 4.28 11.62
N VAL A 339 -1.09 3.83 12.37
CA VAL A 339 -0.95 4.18 13.81
C VAL A 339 -0.83 5.70 14.02
N VAL A 340 -0.24 6.41 13.06
CA VAL A 340 -0.08 7.87 13.07
C VAL A 340 -1.44 8.57 13.12
N PHE A 341 -2.44 8.04 12.41
CA PHE A 341 -3.81 8.56 12.44
C PHE A 341 -4.58 8.06 13.66
N ALA A 342 -4.46 6.78 14.04
CA ALA A 342 -5.12 6.20 15.21
C ALA A 342 -4.78 6.93 16.52
N ARG A 343 -3.53 7.39 16.68
CA ARG A 343 -3.06 8.20 17.82
C ARG A 343 -3.65 9.62 17.83
N ARG A 344 -3.72 10.27 16.67
CA ARG A 344 -4.14 11.69 16.54
C ARG A 344 -5.66 11.87 16.58
N GLU A 345 -6.42 10.83 16.24
CA GLU A 345 -7.88 10.84 16.21
C GLU A 345 -8.51 10.96 17.61
N SER A 346 -9.49 11.86 17.77
CA SER A 346 -10.40 11.87 18.92
C SER A 346 -11.44 10.75 18.78
N ALA A 347 -11.56 9.91 19.80
CA ALA A 347 -12.42 8.72 19.74
C ALA A 347 -13.05 8.39 21.08
N TYR A 348 -14.18 7.69 21.03
CA TYR A 348 -14.78 6.99 22.17
C TYR A 348 -14.29 5.53 22.17
N GLY A 349 -13.74 5.04 23.29
CA GLY A 349 -13.19 3.69 23.40
C GLY A 349 -12.26 3.49 24.60
N HIS A 350 -11.51 2.38 24.59
CA HIS A 350 -10.69 1.92 25.72
C HIS A 350 -9.25 2.48 25.70
N PHE A 351 -8.47 2.15 24.67
CA PHE A 351 -7.04 2.46 24.58
C PHE A 351 -6.74 3.95 24.33
N ARG A 352 -5.78 4.50 25.09
CA ARG A 352 -5.23 5.85 24.96
C ARG A 352 -4.13 5.92 23.90
N GLU A 353 -3.69 7.15 23.59
CA GLU A 353 -2.58 7.41 22.66
C GLU A 353 -1.29 6.66 23.06
N THR A 354 -1.02 6.56 24.37
CA THR A 354 0.12 5.82 24.94
C THR A 354 0.01 4.33 24.66
N ASP A 355 -1.13 3.73 24.97
CA ASP A 355 -1.34 2.28 24.86
C ASP A 355 -1.29 1.83 23.39
N ILE A 356 -1.83 2.63 22.46
CA ILE A 356 -1.70 2.43 21.00
C ILE A 356 -0.24 2.49 20.54
N THR A 357 0.57 3.37 21.13
CA THR A 357 2.00 3.52 20.81
C THR A 357 2.83 2.36 21.32
N GLU A 358 2.50 1.87 22.52
CA GLU A 358 3.16 0.75 23.17
C GLU A 358 2.82 -0.57 22.48
N LEU A 359 1.54 -0.82 22.20
CA LEU A 359 1.06 -1.94 21.39
C LEU A 359 1.78 -1.99 20.04
N HIS A 360 1.89 -0.88 19.31
CA HIS A 360 2.61 -0.84 18.03
C HIS A 360 4.11 -1.16 18.18
N GLN A 361 4.75 -0.74 19.27
CA GLN A 361 6.15 -1.13 19.55
C GLN A 361 6.28 -2.62 19.84
N LEU A 362 5.32 -3.23 20.56
CA LEU A 362 5.30 -4.67 20.84
C LEU A 362 5.09 -5.48 19.56
N LEU A 363 4.17 -5.06 18.67
CA LEU A 363 3.98 -5.68 17.35
C LEU A 363 5.26 -5.63 16.49
N ARG A 364 5.99 -4.51 16.49
CA ARG A 364 7.30 -4.42 15.81
C ARG A 364 8.34 -5.37 16.40
N ARG A 365 8.37 -5.57 17.72
CA ARG A 365 9.27 -6.52 18.39
C ARG A 365 8.96 -7.97 18.03
N ILE A 366 7.70 -8.31 17.75
CA ILE A 366 7.30 -9.63 17.23
C ILE A 366 7.69 -9.76 15.75
N MET A 367 7.46 -8.71 14.94
CA MET A 367 7.67 -8.71 13.48
C MET A 367 9.06 -9.19 13.06
N ILE A 368 10.12 -8.67 13.70
CA ILE A 368 11.51 -8.97 13.31
C ILE A 368 11.88 -10.45 13.50
N PRO A 369 11.81 -11.04 14.71
CA PRO A 369 12.18 -12.44 14.90
C PRO A 369 11.17 -13.40 14.25
N ILE A 370 9.88 -13.04 14.12
CA ILE A 370 8.90 -13.93 13.50
C ILE A 370 9.11 -14.03 11.97
N SER A 371 9.37 -12.92 11.28
CA SER A 371 9.76 -12.98 9.85
C SER A 371 11.09 -13.72 9.65
N GLY A 372 12.01 -13.64 10.62
CA GLY A 372 13.24 -14.42 10.63
C GLY A 372 13.03 -15.94 10.65
N LEU A 373 11.89 -16.46 11.11
CA LEU A 373 11.56 -17.90 11.07
C LEU A 373 11.38 -18.44 9.64
N ALA A 374 11.30 -17.58 8.62
CA ALA A 374 11.27 -17.99 7.22
C ALA A 374 12.66 -18.34 6.65
N THR A 375 13.77 -17.84 7.24
CA THR A 375 15.13 -18.06 6.71
C THR A 375 15.58 -19.52 6.77
N ILE A 376 14.90 -20.38 7.55
CA ILE A 376 15.07 -21.84 7.49
C ILE A 376 14.87 -22.38 6.06
N VAL A 377 13.99 -21.75 5.27
CA VAL A 377 13.78 -22.12 3.87
C VAL A 377 15.08 -21.91 3.09
N GLU A 378 15.68 -20.72 3.19
CA GLU A 378 16.92 -20.38 2.48
C GLU A 378 18.14 -21.16 3.00
N ILE A 379 18.21 -21.45 4.30
CA ILE A 379 19.24 -22.35 4.85
C ILE A 379 19.08 -23.75 4.24
N SER A 380 17.85 -24.26 4.13
CA SER A 380 17.57 -25.58 3.56
C SER A 380 17.71 -25.65 2.03
N GLU A 381 17.52 -24.54 1.31
CA GLU A 381 17.75 -24.40 -0.14
C GLU A 381 19.24 -24.24 -0.44
N GLY A 382 19.98 -23.39 0.31
CA GLY A 382 21.43 -23.24 0.17
C GLY A 382 22.19 -24.54 0.45
N MET A 383 21.71 -25.35 1.40
CA MET A 383 22.20 -26.72 1.62
C MET A 383 21.94 -27.70 0.45
N GLN A 384 21.21 -27.29 -0.59
CA GLN A 384 21.00 -28.03 -1.84
C GLN A 384 21.70 -27.37 -3.04
N GLU A 385 21.83 -26.03 -3.05
CA GLU A 385 22.35 -25.26 -4.19
C GLU A 385 23.88 -25.13 -4.24
N ASP A 386 24.62 -25.36 -3.14
CA ASP A 386 26.07 -25.09 -3.03
C ASP A 386 26.94 -25.89 -4.05
N GLY A 387 26.36 -26.89 -4.74
CA GLY A 387 26.93 -27.59 -5.90
C GLY A 387 28.00 -28.62 -5.52
N SER A 388 28.89 -28.22 -4.61
CA SER A 388 29.54 -29.09 -3.65
C SER A 388 28.51 -29.73 -2.72
N MET A 389 27.82 -30.74 -3.25
CA MET A 389 27.56 -31.94 -2.46
C MET A 389 28.83 -32.30 -1.67
N PRO A 390 28.72 -32.93 -0.49
CA PRO A 390 29.68 -33.95 -0.11
C PRO A 390 29.58 -35.16 -1.07
N ASP A 391 29.94 -34.93 -2.35
CA ASP A 391 30.52 -35.94 -3.24
C ASP A 391 31.84 -36.44 -2.63
N TYR A 392 32.41 -35.65 -1.71
CA TYR A 392 33.18 -36.18 -0.58
C TYR A 392 32.28 -36.99 0.39
N VAL A 393 31.79 -38.13 -0.09
CA VAL A 393 32.12 -39.37 0.61
C VAL A 393 33.64 -39.45 0.53
N PRO A 394 34.39 -39.36 1.64
CA PRO A 394 35.83 -39.54 1.59
C PRO A 394 36.14 -40.88 0.93
N GLU A 395 37.10 -40.94 -0.01
CA GLU A 395 37.53 -42.22 -0.59
C GLU A 395 38.02 -43.13 0.55
N GLY A 396 37.21 -44.14 0.91
CA GLY A 396 37.41 -44.99 2.08
C GLY A 396 36.36 -44.91 3.20
N VAL A 397 35.34 -44.04 3.13
CA VAL A 397 34.19 -44.07 4.06
C VAL A 397 33.18 -45.14 3.67
N SER A 398 32.71 -45.89 4.67
CA SER A 398 31.72 -46.96 4.50
C SER A 398 30.30 -46.41 4.39
N ASP A 399 29.45 -47.10 3.63
CA ASP A 399 27.99 -46.91 3.65
C ASP A 399 27.43 -46.98 5.09
N ALA A 400 28.06 -47.76 5.98
CA ALA A 400 27.68 -47.85 7.38
C ALA A 400 27.85 -46.53 8.16
N ASP A 401 28.94 -45.80 7.92
CA ASP A 401 29.22 -44.51 8.57
C ASP A 401 28.26 -43.43 8.03
N PHE A 402 28.06 -43.42 6.71
CA PHE A 402 27.07 -42.60 6.01
C PHE A 402 25.65 -42.81 6.57
N HIS A 403 25.23 -44.07 6.74
CA HIS A 403 23.93 -44.41 7.32
C HIS A 403 23.83 -44.02 8.79
N THR A 404 24.95 -44.09 9.53
CA THR A 404 25.04 -43.64 10.92
C THR A 404 24.88 -42.12 11.03
N GLU A 405 25.66 -41.32 10.28
CA GLU A 405 25.54 -39.86 10.23
C GLU A 405 24.12 -39.39 9.83
N ARG A 406 23.49 -40.08 8.87
CA ARG A 406 22.12 -39.79 8.45
C ARG A 406 21.11 -40.04 9.57
N LYS A 407 21.20 -41.18 10.26
CA LYS A 407 20.36 -41.53 11.43
C LYS A 407 20.61 -40.55 12.58
N GLU A 408 21.86 -40.14 12.77
CA GLU A 408 22.32 -39.17 13.75
C GLU A 408 21.73 -37.76 13.56
N TRP A 409 21.60 -37.29 12.32
CA TRP A 409 21.03 -35.99 11.94
C TRP A 409 19.50 -36.00 12.04
N LEU A 410 18.85 -37.05 11.51
CA LEU A 410 17.39 -37.21 11.62
C LEU A 410 16.93 -37.30 13.08
N GLY A 411 17.68 -37.98 13.95
CA GLY A 411 17.40 -38.02 15.38
C GLY A 411 17.49 -36.66 16.09
N MET A 412 18.43 -35.79 15.68
CA MET A 412 18.47 -34.40 16.17
C MET A 412 17.25 -33.61 15.71
N ILE A 413 16.93 -33.68 14.42
CA ILE A 413 15.78 -32.97 13.84
C ILE A 413 14.48 -33.40 14.53
N ALA A 414 14.21 -34.69 14.69
CA ALA A 414 12.99 -35.17 15.33
C ALA A 414 12.82 -34.64 16.78
N ALA A 415 13.89 -34.64 17.59
CA ALA A 415 13.85 -34.10 18.95
C ALA A 415 13.61 -32.57 18.99
N VAL A 416 14.24 -31.82 18.08
CA VAL A 416 13.97 -30.38 17.87
C VAL A 416 12.51 -30.18 17.46
N MET A 417 11.99 -31.03 16.59
CA MET A 417 10.65 -30.87 16.03
C MET A 417 9.54 -31.14 17.03
N VAL A 418 9.64 -32.17 17.87
CA VAL A 418 8.66 -32.43 18.94
C VAL A 418 8.64 -31.30 19.97
N THR A 419 9.80 -30.73 20.30
CA THR A 419 9.89 -29.60 21.24
C THR A 419 9.41 -28.28 20.61
N PHE A 420 9.65 -28.06 19.31
CA PHE A 420 9.09 -26.94 18.54
C PHE A 420 7.57 -27.06 18.35
N GLU A 421 7.05 -28.25 18.08
CA GLU A 421 5.62 -28.56 17.93
C GLU A 421 4.85 -28.07 19.15
N ASN A 422 5.24 -28.53 20.33
CA ASN A 422 4.67 -28.14 21.61
C ASN A 422 4.76 -26.63 21.85
N MET A 423 5.91 -26.02 21.58
CA MET A 423 6.11 -24.58 21.81
C MET A 423 5.30 -23.73 20.82
N VAL A 424 5.20 -24.13 19.54
CA VAL A 424 4.40 -23.44 18.51
C VAL A 424 2.91 -23.48 18.83
N GLN A 425 2.39 -24.60 19.35
CA GLN A 425 1.01 -24.68 19.84
C GLN A 425 0.78 -23.68 20.97
N ILE A 426 1.66 -23.67 21.98
CA ILE A 426 1.56 -22.74 23.13
C ILE A 426 1.69 -21.28 22.71
N LEU A 427 2.48 -20.94 21.67
CA LEU A 427 2.52 -19.58 21.12
C LEU A 427 1.26 -19.21 20.32
N ASP A 428 0.67 -20.15 19.59
CA ASP A 428 -0.60 -19.94 18.88
C ASP A 428 -1.76 -19.66 19.85
N ASP A 429 -1.78 -20.37 20.98
CA ASP A 429 -2.69 -20.17 22.11
C ASP A 429 -2.38 -18.90 22.92
N SER A 430 -1.11 -18.51 23.03
CA SER A 430 -0.72 -17.22 23.63
C SER A 430 -1.19 -16.03 22.81
N ILE A 431 -1.16 -16.14 21.47
CA ILE A 431 -1.74 -15.11 20.59
C ILE A 431 -3.28 -15.15 20.67
N LEU A 432 -3.90 -16.32 20.82
CA LEU A 432 -5.35 -16.41 21.09
C LEU A 432 -5.72 -15.72 22.41
N HIS A 433 -4.95 -15.92 23.48
CA HIS A 433 -5.13 -15.26 24.77
C HIS A 433 -5.05 -13.73 24.64
N ILE A 434 -4.07 -13.19 23.91
CA ILE A 434 -3.99 -11.74 23.59
C ILE A 434 -5.24 -11.27 22.83
N LEU A 435 -5.69 -12.01 21.82
CA LEU A 435 -6.87 -11.67 21.03
C LEU A 435 -8.17 -11.68 21.85
N ILE A 436 -8.27 -12.56 22.85
CA ILE A 436 -9.39 -12.65 23.79
C ILE A 436 -9.33 -11.50 24.81
N LEU A 437 -8.20 -11.33 25.52
CA LEU A 437 -8.06 -10.29 26.54
C LEU A 437 -8.28 -8.89 25.97
N LEU A 438 -7.71 -8.57 24.81
CA LEU A 438 -7.87 -7.26 24.16
C LEU A 438 -9.24 -7.09 23.44
N GLN A 439 -10.17 -8.04 23.60
CA GLN A 439 -11.53 -8.04 23.02
C GLN A 439 -11.54 -7.97 21.47
N PHE A 440 -10.48 -8.44 20.80
CA PHE A 440 -10.39 -8.49 19.34
C PHE A 440 -11.08 -9.73 18.73
N VAL A 441 -11.23 -10.79 19.53
CA VAL A 441 -12.02 -11.98 19.24
C VAL A 441 -13.03 -12.15 20.39
N PRO A 442 -14.31 -12.49 20.13
CA PRO A 442 -15.26 -12.74 21.21
C PRO A 442 -14.76 -13.88 22.10
N THR A 443 -14.91 -13.73 23.42
CA THR A 443 -14.73 -14.84 24.35
C THR A 443 -15.57 -16.04 23.89
N PRO A 444 -15.02 -17.27 23.89
CA PRO A 444 -15.84 -18.44 23.64
C PRO A 444 -16.93 -18.47 24.72
N LYS A 445 -18.21 -18.47 24.30
CA LYS A 445 -19.33 -18.65 25.25
C LYS A 445 -19.05 -19.91 26.05
N ASN A 446 -19.09 -19.78 27.38
CA ASN A 446 -18.79 -20.86 28.31
C ASN A 446 -19.45 -22.17 27.84
N GLY A 447 -18.61 -23.13 27.41
CA GLY A 447 -18.90 -24.51 27.75
C GLY A 447 -19.09 -24.56 29.27
N SER A 448 -20.05 -25.37 29.73
CA SER A 448 -20.45 -25.51 31.13
C SER A 448 -19.29 -25.40 32.11
N ALA A 449 -19.53 -24.82 33.30
CA ALA A 449 -18.57 -24.86 34.41
C ALA A 449 -18.23 -26.33 34.74
N ALA A 450 -17.13 -26.79 34.16
CA ALA A 450 -16.78 -28.21 34.08
C ALA A 450 -15.36 -28.39 34.60
N ASP A 451 -15.32 -28.89 35.84
CA ASP A 451 -14.22 -29.64 36.42
C ASP A 451 -12.85 -28.93 36.42
N VAL A 452 -12.68 -27.98 37.34
CA VAL A 452 -11.41 -27.25 37.58
C VAL A 452 -10.29 -28.20 38.04
N GLU A 453 -10.62 -29.40 38.52
CA GLU A 453 -9.68 -30.36 39.10
C GLU A 453 -9.16 -31.40 38.09
N LYS A 454 -9.59 -31.36 36.81
CA LYS A 454 -9.31 -32.44 35.84
C LYS A 454 -8.24 -32.16 34.78
N ASP A 455 -7.99 -30.90 34.44
CA ASP A 455 -6.92 -30.51 33.50
C ASP A 455 -5.65 -30.11 34.25
N GLY A 456 -4.72 -31.05 34.41
CA GLY A 456 -3.41 -30.77 35.00
C GLY A 456 -2.56 -29.82 34.15
N ASP A 457 -1.91 -28.86 34.82
CA ASP A 457 -0.81 -28.00 34.31
C ASP A 457 -1.07 -27.22 32.99
N THR A 458 -2.33 -27.08 32.56
CA THR A 458 -2.69 -26.50 31.25
C THR A 458 -3.67 -25.33 31.38
N ARG A 459 -3.12 -24.13 31.65
CA ARG A 459 -3.94 -22.90 31.70
C ARG A 459 -4.50 -22.57 30.32
N ARG A 460 -5.83 -22.43 30.22
CA ARG A 460 -6.55 -22.21 28.96
C ARG A 460 -6.50 -20.72 28.53
N PRO A 461 -6.39 -20.41 27.23
CA PRO A 461 -6.37 -19.04 26.71
C PRO A 461 -7.55 -18.17 27.18
N GLY A 462 -7.26 -17.23 28.10
CA GLY A 462 -8.25 -16.30 28.66
C GLY A 462 -8.35 -16.35 30.19
N GLN A 463 -7.73 -17.33 30.85
CA GLN A 463 -7.57 -17.36 32.30
C GLN A 463 -6.52 -16.33 32.78
N GLU A 464 -6.61 -15.94 34.05
CA GLU A 464 -5.67 -15.01 34.70
C GLU A 464 -4.32 -15.67 35.01
N GLY A 465 -3.23 -14.90 34.99
CA GLY A 465 -1.88 -15.40 35.21
C GLY A 465 -1.38 -16.36 34.12
N TYR A 466 -1.94 -16.29 32.91
CA TYR A 466 -1.46 -17.08 31.77
C TYR A 466 -0.04 -16.63 31.36
N GLY A 467 0.32 -15.37 31.58
CA GLY A 467 1.67 -14.85 31.36
C GLY A 467 2.73 -15.46 32.28
N ASP A 468 2.37 -15.88 33.50
CA ASP A 468 3.28 -16.58 34.41
C ASP A 468 3.54 -18.01 33.93
N TYR A 469 2.47 -18.70 33.51
CA TYR A 469 2.54 -20.01 32.87
C TYR A 469 3.40 -19.98 31.60
N LEU A 470 3.22 -18.98 30.73
CA LEU A 470 4.03 -18.81 29.52
C LEU A 470 5.51 -18.54 29.84
N ASP A 471 5.81 -17.67 30.80
CA ASP A 471 7.20 -17.39 31.23
C ASP A 471 7.88 -18.63 31.84
N GLN A 472 7.18 -19.38 32.69
CA GLN A 472 7.65 -20.67 33.19
C GLN A 472 7.90 -21.66 32.04
N ARG A 473 6.96 -21.79 31.09
CA ARG A 473 7.12 -22.71 29.95
C ARG A 473 8.27 -22.33 29.02
N ILE A 474 8.55 -21.03 28.84
CA ILE A 474 9.73 -20.53 28.11
C ILE A 474 11.04 -20.91 28.82
N LYS A 475 11.07 -20.83 30.16
CA LYS A 475 12.21 -21.25 30.98
C LYS A 475 12.42 -22.76 30.91
N ASP A 476 11.34 -23.54 31.02
CA ASP A 476 11.39 -25.00 30.96
C ASP A 476 11.80 -25.50 29.57
N PHE A 477 11.24 -24.95 28.49
CA PHE A 477 11.69 -25.22 27.11
C PHE A 477 13.20 -25.03 26.97
N ARG A 478 13.72 -23.87 27.43
CA ARG A 478 15.15 -23.56 27.36
C ARG A 478 16.00 -24.50 28.23
N LYS A 479 15.52 -24.88 29.41
CA LYS A 479 16.20 -25.81 30.33
C LYS A 479 16.27 -27.21 29.72
N THR A 480 15.16 -27.74 29.24
CA THR A 480 15.06 -29.06 28.60
C THR A 480 15.95 -29.14 27.37
N ARG A 481 15.85 -28.19 26.41
CA ARG A 481 16.74 -28.14 25.24
C ARG A 481 18.22 -28.06 25.61
N THR A 482 18.57 -27.29 26.64
CA THR A 482 19.96 -27.20 27.12
C THR A 482 20.46 -28.54 27.68
N THR A 483 19.60 -29.33 28.34
CA THR A 483 19.94 -30.68 28.82
C THR A 483 20.05 -31.67 27.67
N GLU A 484 19.07 -31.71 26.77
CA GLU A 484 19.03 -32.60 25.60
C GLU A 484 20.25 -32.40 24.69
N LEU A 485 20.65 -31.16 24.41
CA LEU A 485 21.82 -30.84 23.58
C LEU A 485 23.15 -31.21 24.27
N LYS A 486 23.23 -31.12 25.61
CA LYS A 486 24.41 -31.57 26.36
C LYS A 486 24.51 -33.09 26.41
N GLN A 487 23.40 -33.78 26.65
CA GLN A 487 23.32 -35.23 26.62
C GLN A 487 23.71 -35.75 25.23
N TRP A 488 23.11 -35.19 24.17
CA TRP A 488 23.45 -35.52 22.78
C TRP A 488 24.95 -35.40 22.45
N ALA A 489 25.64 -34.39 22.99
CA ALA A 489 27.09 -34.24 22.79
C ALA A 489 27.92 -35.20 23.65
N ASN A 490 27.51 -35.47 24.89
CA ASN A 490 28.13 -36.50 25.75
C ASN A 490 28.05 -37.88 25.10
N ASP A 491 26.85 -38.30 24.68
CA ASP A 491 26.54 -39.62 24.12
C ASP A 491 27.30 -39.91 22.80
N ARG A 492 27.92 -38.88 22.20
CA ARG A 492 28.64 -38.95 20.91
C ARG A 492 30.08 -38.42 20.99
N GLY A 493 30.59 -38.08 22.17
CA GLY A 493 31.94 -37.56 22.38
C GLY A 493 32.20 -36.12 21.89
N LEU A 494 31.20 -35.43 21.32
CA LEU A 494 31.29 -34.11 20.69
C LEU A 494 31.39 -32.93 21.67
N ASN A 495 31.85 -33.17 22.89
CA ASN A 495 32.01 -32.15 23.94
C ASN A 495 33.04 -31.05 23.59
N SER A 496 33.91 -31.30 22.61
CA SER A 496 34.80 -30.33 21.96
C SER A 496 34.04 -29.11 21.41
N VAL A 497 32.86 -29.33 20.85
CA VAL A 497 32.05 -28.34 20.10
C VAL A 497 31.54 -27.22 21.01
N PHE A 498 31.21 -27.51 22.26
CA PHE A 498 30.78 -26.51 23.24
C PHE A 498 31.94 -25.79 23.95
N GLN A 499 33.16 -26.34 23.93
CA GLN A 499 34.32 -25.75 24.60
C GLN A 499 35.11 -24.78 23.72
N THR A 500 35.15 -25.00 22.40
CA THR A 500 35.90 -24.14 21.46
C THR A 500 35.32 -22.72 21.38
N THR A 501 34.00 -22.56 21.48
CA THR A 501 33.32 -21.25 21.43
C THR A 501 33.70 -20.33 22.61
N LEU A 502 33.99 -20.91 23.77
CA LEU A 502 34.39 -20.16 24.98
C LEU A 502 35.88 -19.80 24.99
N LYS A 503 36.75 -20.65 24.43
CA LYS A 503 38.22 -20.41 24.43
C LYS A 503 38.68 -19.45 23.32
N ASN A 504 37.94 -19.34 22.22
CA ASN A 504 38.38 -18.57 21.04
C ASN A 504 37.92 -17.10 21.04
N ALA A 505 37.28 -16.61 22.11
CA ALA A 505 36.70 -15.26 22.17
C ALA A 505 37.71 -14.08 22.10
N SER A 506 39.02 -14.36 22.10
CA SER A 506 40.09 -13.35 22.16
C SER A 506 41.19 -13.50 21.10
N VAL A 507 41.04 -14.39 20.12
CA VAL A 507 42.09 -14.69 19.12
C VAL A 507 41.59 -14.37 17.70
N PRO A 508 42.22 -13.45 16.96
CA PRO A 508 41.90 -13.20 15.55
C PRO A 508 42.11 -14.46 14.69
N PRO A 509 41.39 -14.62 13.56
CA PRO A 509 41.50 -15.79 12.69
C PRO A 509 42.85 -15.82 11.96
N SER A 510 43.86 -16.40 12.59
CA SER A 510 45.12 -16.75 11.94
C SER A 510 44.95 -18.06 11.16
N LEU A 511 45.39 -18.06 9.89
CA LEU A 511 45.01 -19.07 8.90
C LEU A 511 45.53 -20.50 9.17
N HIS A 512 46.44 -20.66 10.14
CA HIS A 512 47.13 -21.93 10.41
C HIS A 512 47.20 -22.24 11.91
N LYS A 513 46.16 -22.92 12.44
CA LYS A 513 46.26 -23.75 13.65
C LYS A 513 45.31 -24.95 13.59
N THR A 514 45.68 -25.93 12.77
CA THR A 514 45.01 -27.23 12.62
C THR A 514 45.24 -28.13 13.84
N THR A 515 44.51 -27.87 14.93
CA THR A 515 44.44 -28.79 16.07
C THR A 515 43.27 -29.77 15.88
N SER A 516 43.51 -30.81 15.09
CA SER A 516 42.77 -32.09 15.06
C SER A 516 41.23 -32.05 15.19
N ALA A 517 40.56 -31.06 14.61
CA ALA A 517 39.11 -31.08 14.47
C ALA A 517 38.77 -31.98 13.28
N THR A 518 38.28 -33.19 13.56
CA THR A 518 37.82 -34.13 12.53
C THR A 518 36.74 -33.48 11.66
N SER A 519 36.67 -33.84 10.38
CA SER A 519 35.63 -33.36 9.44
C SER A 519 34.21 -33.48 10.03
N ARG A 520 33.97 -34.59 10.75
CA ARG A 520 32.75 -34.87 11.54
C ARG A 520 32.44 -33.80 12.60
N ASP A 521 33.41 -33.36 13.40
CA ASP A 521 33.23 -32.30 14.41
C ASP A 521 32.84 -30.96 13.76
N ILE A 522 33.47 -30.61 12.64
CA ILE A 522 33.19 -29.38 11.89
C ILE A 522 31.78 -29.42 11.28
N LEU A 523 31.40 -30.56 10.71
CA LEU A 523 30.08 -30.79 10.11
C LEU A 523 28.97 -30.83 11.17
N ALA A 524 29.21 -31.50 12.30
CA ALA A 524 28.31 -31.51 13.47
C ALA A 524 28.14 -30.11 14.06
N SER A 525 29.23 -29.34 14.19
CA SER A 525 29.20 -27.95 14.66
C SER A 525 28.36 -27.06 13.73
N LYS A 526 28.55 -27.13 12.40
CA LYS A 526 27.71 -26.40 11.43
C LYS A 526 26.22 -26.75 11.58
N ARG A 527 25.90 -28.05 11.64
CA ARG A 527 24.53 -28.57 11.83
C ARG A 527 23.91 -28.08 13.15
N LEU A 528 24.67 -28.08 14.24
CA LEU A 528 24.24 -27.61 15.57
C LEU A 528 23.94 -26.11 15.60
N HIS A 529 24.74 -25.28 14.90
CA HIS A 529 24.50 -23.84 14.83
C HIS A 529 23.16 -23.49 14.15
N ILE A 530 22.72 -24.27 13.16
CA ILE A 530 21.41 -24.10 12.52
C ILE A 530 20.29 -24.39 13.54
N ILE A 531 20.41 -25.49 14.31
CA ILE A 531 19.44 -25.84 15.36
C ILE A 531 19.38 -24.74 16.44
N MET A 532 20.53 -24.29 16.94
CA MET A 532 20.59 -23.21 17.94
C MET A 532 20.07 -21.88 17.42
N PHE A 533 20.27 -21.55 16.15
CA PHE A 533 19.70 -20.36 15.52
C PHE A 533 18.17 -20.44 15.47
N MET A 534 17.61 -21.59 15.08
CA MET A 534 16.15 -21.81 15.09
C MET A 534 15.58 -21.75 16.50
N GLU A 535 16.24 -22.36 17.49
CA GLU A 535 15.84 -22.29 18.91
C GLU A 535 15.87 -20.85 19.43
N TYR A 536 16.91 -20.09 19.09
CA TYR A 536 17.05 -18.69 19.46
C TYR A 536 15.96 -17.81 18.82
N LEU A 537 15.61 -18.03 17.54
CA LEU A 537 14.51 -17.33 16.89
C LEU A 537 13.17 -17.65 17.58
N LEU A 538 12.87 -18.92 17.84
CA LEU A 538 11.63 -19.33 18.50
C LEU A 538 11.55 -18.76 19.93
N TRP A 539 12.65 -18.80 20.69
CA TRP A 539 12.76 -18.19 22.01
C TRP A 539 12.59 -16.66 21.97
N SER A 540 13.18 -15.99 20.97
CA SER A 540 13.04 -14.55 20.75
C SER A 540 11.61 -14.13 20.43
N VAL A 541 10.92 -14.88 19.55
CA VAL A 541 9.47 -14.73 19.29
C VAL A 541 8.67 -14.98 20.57
N SER A 542 9.04 -15.99 21.36
CA SER A 542 8.35 -16.31 22.62
C SER A 542 8.44 -15.17 23.63
N LEU A 543 9.61 -14.55 23.81
CA LEU A 543 9.76 -13.36 24.66
C LEU A 543 9.02 -12.14 24.11
N ALA A 544 8.98 -11.94 22.79
CA ALA A 544 8.24 -10.84 22.17
C ALA A 544 6.71 -11.01 22.34
N ILE A 545 6.21 -12.24 22.24
CA ILE A 545 4.81 -12.59 22.52
C ILE A 545 4.51 -12.46 24.03
N LEU A 546 5.39 -12.96 24.92
CA LEU A 546 5.25 -12.80 26.37
C LEU A 546 5.13 -11.32 26.78
N ALA A 547 5.95 -10.44 26.19
CA ALA A 547 5.84 -9.00 26.45
C ALA A 547 4.48 -8.41 26.03
N LEU A 548 3.84 -8.96 24.99
CA LEU A 548 2.50 -8.56 24.56
C LEU A 548 1.40 -9.24 25.40
N VAL A 549 1.60 -10.46 25.89
CA VAL A 549 0.73 -11.11 26.90
C VAL A 549 0.70 -10.27 28.17
N ARG A 550 1.86 -9.90 28.74
CA ARG A 550 1.92 -9.06 29.94
C ARG A 550 1.27 -7.70 29.74
N PHE A 551 1.42 -7.08 28.57
CA PHE A 551 0.68 -5.86 28.23
C PHE A 551 -0.85 -6.08 28.20
N ALA A 552 -1.32 -7.20 27.66
CA ALA A 552 -2.74 -7.54 27.65
C ALA A 552 -3.30 -7.84 29.06
N GLU A 553 -2.57 -8.61 29.88
CA GLU A 553 -2.90 -8.86 31.30
C GLU A 553 -2.98 -7.53 32.07
N LEU A 554 -1.98 -6.65 31.92
CA LEU A 554 -1.98 -5.32 32.55
C LEU A 554 -3.18 -4.48 32.11
N LYS A 555 -3.57 -4.45 30.82
CA LYS A 555 -4.73 -3.66 30.36
C LYS A 555 -6.09 -4.25 30.72
N ALA A 556 -6.15 -5.55 31.01
CA ALA A 556 -7.31 -6.16 31.66
C ALA A 556 -7.39 -5.74 33.14
N HIS A 557 -6.31 -5.95 33.91
CA HIS A 557 -6.24 -5.65 35.34
C HIS A 557 -6.32 -4.14 35.67
N ASP A 558 -5.78 -3.25 34.82
CA ASP A 558 -5.94 -1.78 34.88
C ASP A 558 -7.42 -1.34 34.81
N GLY A 559 -8.36 -2.24 34.49
CA GLY A 559 -9.75 -1.91 34.21
C GLY A 559 -9.93 -1.07 32.93
N THR A 560 -8.87 -0.88 32.13
CA THR A 560 -8.90 -0.02 30.93
C THR A 560 -9.92 -0.51 29.89
N LEU A 561 -10.17 -1.83 29.86
CA LEU A 561 -11.09 -2.50 28.95
C LEU A 561 -12.54 -2.62 29.47
N THR A 562 -12.83 -2.13 30.69
CA THR A 562 -14.18 -2.19 31.31
C THR A 562 -15.04 -0.97 31.01
N THR A 563 -14.43 0.17 30.67
CA THR A 563 -15.10 1.47 30.58
C THR A 563 -14.63 2.23 29.34
N SER A 564 -15.53 2.39 28.37
CA SER A 564 -15.31 3.21 27.18
C SER A 564 -15.40 4.70 27.51
N ARG A 565 -14.35 5.46 27.16
CA ARG A 565 -14.17 6.88 27.53
C ARG A 565 -13.94 7.73 26.28
N PHE A 566 -14.22 9.03 26.37
CA PHE A 566 -13.78 9.98 25.34
C PHE A 566 -12.29 10.29 25.50
N ILE A 567 -11.53 10.12 24.41
CA ILE A 567 -10.08 10.24 24.39
C ILE A 567 -9.68 11.27 23.33
N PHE A 568 -9.26 12.44 23.78
CA PHE A 568 -8.79 13.54 22.94
C PHE A 568 -7.26 13.51 22.77
N PRO A 569 -6.72 13.90 21.60
CA PRO A 569 -5.29 14.08 21.41
C PRO A 569 -4.77 15.28 22.24
N LYS A 570 -3.53 15.20 22.74
CA LYS A 570 -2.91 16.31 23.47
C LYS A 570 -2.66 17.49 22.50
N LEU A 571 -3.08 18.70 22.87
CA LEU A 571 -2.92 19.90 22.03
C LEU A 571 -1.47 20.15 21.60
N ARG A 572 -0.49 19.88 22.48
CA ARG A 572 0.95 19.95 22.13
C ARG A 572 1.35 18.97 21.02
N THR A 573 0.69 17.82 20.88
CA THR A 573 0.90 16.86 19.78
C THR A 573 0.31 17.38 18.46
N LEU A 574 -0.83 18.07 18.50
CA LEU A 574 -1.42 18.72 17.32
C LEU A 574 -0.56 19.90 16.82
N ILE A 575 -0.07 20.75 17.73
CA ILE A 575 0.83 21.86 17.39
C ILE A 575 2.13 21.34 16.76
N LYS A 576 2.76 20.31 17.38
CA LYS A 576 3.94 19.66 16.80
C LYS A 576 3.68 19.05 15.44
N TRP A 577 2.51 18.44 15.21
CA TRP A 577 2.16 17.92 13.90
C TRP A 577 1.99 19.04 12.85
N PHE A 578 1.33 20.15 13.19
CA PHE A 578 1.20 21.28 12.26
C PHE A 578 2.57 21.89 11.93
N GLN A 579 3.44 22.03 12.93
CA GLN A 579 4.83 22.42 12.75
C GLN A 579 5.59 21.43 11.85
N GLY A 580 5.42 20.12 12.04
CA GLY A 580 6.02 19.08 11.18
C GLY A 580 5.49 19.10 9.74
N LEU A 581 4.20 19.40 9.53
CA LEU A 581 3.60 19.56 8.20
C LEU A 581 4.22 20.74 7.43
N VAL A 582 4.51 21.85 8.13
CA VAL A 582 5.07 23.08 7.55
C VAL A 582 6.61 23.00 7.41
N ALA A 583 7.32 22.49 8.42
CA ALA A 583 8.77 22.31 8.41
C ALA A 583 9.21 21.10 7.57
N GLY A 584 8.28 20.23 7.17
CA GLY A 584 8.55 19.09 6.30
C GLY A 584 9.17 17.88 7.01
N ASP A 585 8.74 17.58 8.23
CA ASP A 585 9.11 16.35 8.95
C ASP A 585 8.04 15.25 8.80
N PRO A 586 8.32 14.14 8.08
CA PRO A 586 7.41 12.99 7.97
C PRO A 586 7.19 12.28 9.32
N ASP A 587 8.20 12.26 10.18
CA ASP A 587 8.27 11.44 11.39
C ASP A 587 7.77 12.18 12.65
N SER A 588 7.05 13.29 12.48
CA SER A 588 6.41 14.12 13.52
C SER A 588 5.22 13.43 14.23
N GLY A 589 5.43 12.19 14.69
CA GLY A 589 4.91 11.73 15.98
C GLY A 589 5.74 12.33 17.13
N PRO A 590 5.27 12.27 18.38
CA PRO A 590 5.99 12.89 19.49
C PRO A 590 7.26 12.11 19.87
N ASN A 591 8.41 12.71 19.54
CA ASN A 591 9.74 12.48 20.11
C ASN A 591 10.32 11.04 20.04
N PHE A 592 10.96 10.71 18.92
CA PHE A 592 12.09 9.76 18.90
C PHE A 592 13.41 10.47 18.54
N ASN A 593 13.75 11.50 19.33
CA ASN A 593 14.96 12.33 19.36
C ASN A 593 16.05 12.03 18.30
N ASN A 594 16.26 12.95 17.38
CA ASN A 594 17.46 13.82 17.31
C ASN A 594 17.01 15.18 16.75
N LEU A 595 17.76 16.26 16.99
CA LEU A 595 17.35 17.63 16.65
C LEU A 595 18.10 18.25 15.47
N ASP A 596 19.00 17.49 14.86
CA ASP A 596 20.05 18.00 13.96
C ASP A 596 20.10 17.30 12.58
N GLU A 597 19.12 16.44 12.24
CA GLU A 597 18.94 15.96 10.87
C GLU A 597 17.99 16.90 10.10
N PRO A 598 18.48 17.78 9.19
CA PRO A 598 17.60 18.49 8.26
C PRO A 598 16.97 17.49 7.28
N VAL A 599 15.67 17.63 7.02
CA VAL A 599 14.93 16.68 6.18
C VAL A 599 15.11 16.99 4.69
N GLU A 600 16.08 16.32 4.07
CA GLU A 600 16.04 16.09 2.62
C GLU A 600 15.13 14.88 2.28
N LEU A 601 14.71 14.81 1.02
CA LEU A 601 13.54 14.04 0.62
C LEU A 601 13.75 12.51 0.59
N VAL A 602 12.64 11.79 0.47
CA VAL A 602 12.53 10.32 0.37
C VAL A 602 13.45 9.69 -0.70
N GLU A 603 13.91 10.48 -1.66
CA GLU A 603 14.64 10.07 -2.85
C GLU A 603 16.16 9.95 -2.66
N THR A 604 16.73 10.54 -1.59
CA THR A 604 18.17 10.53 -1.32
C THR A 604 18.51 9.85 0.00
N VAL A 605 18.59 8.52 -0.05
CA VAL A 605 19.14 7.70 1.05
C VAL A 605 20.67 7.85 1.09
N TYR A 606 21.15 8.94 1.70
CA TYR A 606 22.55 9.34 1.64
C TYR A 606 23.54 8.37 2.31
N LEU A 607 24.72 8.29 1.69
CA LEU A 607 25.80 7.37 2.02
C LEU A 607 26.79 7.98 3.03
N GLY A 608 26.86 7.39 4.23
CA GLY A 608 27.83 7.74 5.28
C GLY A 608 27.51 9.01 6.10
N SER A 609 28.09 9.22 7.29
CA SER A 609 28.95 8.33 8.09
C SER A 609 28.51 8.28 9.56
N SER A 610 28.04 7.09 9.97
CA SER A 610 27.76 6.60 11.33
C SER A 610 26.94 7.42 12.34
N PHE A 611 27.29 8.66 12.71
CA PHE A 611 26.73 9.31 13.91
C PHE A 611 26.36 10.82 13.85
N ASP A 612 26.83 11.60 12.88
CA ASP A 612 26.56 13.05 12.80
C ASP A 612 25.80 13.47 11.53
N ALA A 613 25.28 14.70 11.54
CA ALA A 613 24.77 15.41 10.36
C ALA A 613 25.87 15.55 9.27
N PRO A 614 25.51 15.64 7.97
CA PRO A 614 26.46 15.52 6.88
C PRO A 614 27.56 16.58 6.92
N LYS A 615 28.81 16.11 6.99
CA LYS A 615 29.98 16.91 6.62
C LYS A 615 30.01 16.96 5.10
N ASP A 616 29.73 18.14 4.55
CA ASP A 616 29.90 18.44 3.13
C ASP A 616 31.38 18.13 2.75
N PRO A 617 31.65 17.18 1.83
CA PRO A 617 33.02 16.76 1.54
C PRO A 617 33.87 17.88 0.90
N GLU A 618 33.22 18.89 0.33
CA GLU A 618 33.87 20.08 -0.22
C GLU A 618 34.07 21.19 0.84
N HIS A 619 33.37 21.13 1.99
CA HIS A 619 33.26 22.27 2.90
C HIS A 619 33.29 21.95 4.41
N LEU A 620 34.29 22.53 5.09
CA LEU A 620 34.37 22.58 6.56
C LEU A 620 33.21 23.38 7.19
N PRO A 621 32.82 23.10 8.45
CA PRO A 621 31.69 23.74 9.11
C PRO A 621 31.82 25.28 9.21
N PRO A 622 30.70 26.03 9.08
CA PRO A 622 30.72 27.48 8.87
C PRO A 622 31.07 28.26 10.14
N LYS A 623 32.33 28.71 10.23
CA LYS A 623 32.87 29.53 11.32
C LYS A 623 32.21 30.93 11.33
N ASN A 624 32.13 31.59 10.18
CA ASN A 624 31.67 32.98 10.08
C ASN A 624 30.16 33.09 9.76
N ARG A 625 29.52 34.19 10.20
CA ARG A 625 28.12 34.51 9.85
C ARG A 625 27.88 34.51 8.32
N TRP A 626 28.82 35.01 7.54
CA TRP A 626 28.75 35.01 6.07
C TRP A 626 28.75 33.59 5.47
N GLN A 627 29.59 32.68 5.98
CA GLN A 627 29.59 31.27 5.56
C GLN A 627 28.26 30.59 5.94
N ARG A 628 27.70 30.95 7.11
CA ARG A 628 26.40 30.45 7.57
C ARG A 628 25.26 30.92 6.67
N TRP A 629 25.29 32.17 6.18
CA TRP A 629 24.37 32.68 5.16
C TRP A 629 24.59 32.03 3.78
N GLY A 630 25.85 31.86 3.36
CA GLY A 630 26.20 31.14 2.13
C GLY A 630 25.67 29.71 2.09
N ASN A 631 25.64 29.02 3.23
CA ASN A 631 25.01 27.70 3.34
C ASN A 631 23.49 27.74 3.11
N TYR A 632 22.79 28.79 3.55
CA TYR A 632 21.38 28.97 3.19
C TYR A 632 21.19 29.29 1.70
N LEU A 633 22.06 30.12 1.11
CA LEU A 633 22.00 30.42 -0.33
C LEU A 633 22.23 29.16 -1.19
N ARG A 634 23.13 28.26 -0.76
CA ARG A 634 23.40 26.96 -1.40
C ARG A 634 22.20 25.99 -1.40
N LEU A 635 21.22 26.17 -0.51
CA LEU A 635 19.98 25.39 -0.56
C LEU A 635 19.15 25.74 -1.80
N VAL A 636 19.28 26.96 -2.35
CA VAL A 636 18.47 27.38 -3.52
C VAL A 636 18.88 26.61 -4.80
N PRO A 637 20.17 26.53 -5.20
CA PRO A 637 20.57 25.65 -6.31
C PRO A 637 20.26 24.16 -6.06
N LYS A 638 20.44 23.65 -4.83
CA LYS A 638 20.09 22.26 -4.49
C LYS A 638 18.60 21.99 -4.65
N PHE A 639 17.74 22.90 -4.18
CA PHE A 639 16.29 22.83 -4.34
C PHE A 639 15.90 22.90 -5.82
N LEU A 640 16.41 23.89 -6.58
CA LEU A 640 16.09 24.06 -8.00
C LEU A 640 16.59 22.88 -8.86
N GLY A 641 17.70 22.24 -8.48
CA GLY A 641 18.22 21.04 -9.12
C GLY A 641 17.49 19.75 -8.75
N SER A 642 16.59 19.76 -7.77
CA SER A 642 15.94 18.55 -7.22
C SER A 642 14.91 17.92 -8.16
N GLU A 643 14.70 16.61 -8.03
CA GLU A 643 13.76 15.84 -8.86
C GLU A 643 12.29 16.34 -8.78
N PRO A 644 11.74 16.75 -7.61
CA PRO A 644 10.43 17.40 -7.55
C PRO A 644 10.34 18.71 -8.34
N VAL A 645 11.42 19.51 -8.38
CA VAL A 645 11.45 20.73 -9.20
C VAL A 645 11.49 20.38 -10.69
N ARG A 646 12.29 19.39 -11.10
CA ARG A 646 12.30 18.89 -12.49
C ARG A 646 10.92 18.39 -12.93
N PHE A 647 10.22 17.65 -12.06
CA PHE A 647 8.83 17.23 -12.29
C PHE A 647 7.88 18.44 -12.40
N GLY A 648 7.97 19.39 -11.46
CA GLY A 648 7.17 20.61 -11.48
C GLY A 648 7.35 21.45 -12.74
N VAL A 649 8.58 21.56 -13.26
CA VAL A 649 8.86 22.22 -14.56
C VAL A 649 8.20 21.45 -15.70
N ARG A 650 8.33 20.13 -15.79
CA ARG A 650 7.69 19.30 -16.84
C ARG A 650 6.17 19.48 -16.85
N VAL A 651 5.51 19.37 -15.68
CA VAL A 651 4.06 19.57 -15.56
C VAL A 651 3.68 21.00 -15.97
N THR A 652 4.44 22.00 -15.55
CA THR A 652 4.19 23.41 -15.93
C THR A 652 4.23 23.61 -17.44
N ILE A 653 5.25 23.07 -18.13
CA ILE A 653 5.37 23.17 -19.60
C ILE A 653 4.23 22.42 -20.29
N GLY A 654 3.96 21.17 -19.89
CA GLY A 654 2.92 20.35 -20.51
C GLY A 654 1.53 20.94 -20.36
N VAL A 655 1.19 21.45 -19.18
CA VAL A 655 -0.09 22.11 -18.91
C VAL A 655 -0.19 23.47 -19.63
N MET A 656 0.89 24.24 -19.71
CA MET A 656 0.93 25.50 -20.46
C MET A 656 0.74 25.30 -21.98
N SER A 657 1.15 24.16 -22.54
CA SER A 657 1.00 23.88 -23.98
C SER A 657 -0.46 23.90 -24.46
N ILE A 658 -1.40 23.53 -23.59
CA ILE A 658 -2.84 23.66 -23.84
C ILE A 658 -3.37 25.00 -23.33
N MET A 659 -2.94 25.43 -22.13
CA MET A 659 -3.47 26.64 -21.49
C MET A 659 -3.19 27.93 -22.28
N ILE A 660 -2.13 27.97 -23.09
CA ILE A 660 -1.82 29.11 -23.98
C ILE A 660 -2.97 29.44 -24.95
N LEU A 661 -3.83 28.47 -25.29
CA LEU A 661 -5.02 28.69 -26.10
C LEU A 661 -6.04 29.62 -25.42
N ALA A 662 -6.07 29.71 -24.09
CA ALA A 662 -6.91 30.66 -23.35
C ALA A 662 -6.42 32.11 -23.46
N TYR A 663 -5.12 32.31 -23.72
CA TYR A 663 -4.43 33.59 -23.60
C TYR A 663 -4.18 34.30 -24.95
N LEU A 664 -4.53 33.68 -26.08
CA LEU A 664 -4.26 34.18 -27.43
C LEU A 664 -5.52 34.72 -28.14
N LYS A 665 -5.36 35.83 -28.86
CA LYS A 665 -6.46 36.57 -29.53
C LYS A 665 -7.32 35.70 -30.45
N ASN A 666 -6.72 34.74 -31.15
CA ASN A 666 -7.43 33.93 -32.14
C ASN A 666 -8.07 32.65 -31.53
N THR A 667 -7.53 32.12 -30.43
CA THR A 667 -7.93 30.81 -29.88
C THR A 667 -8.69 30.87 -28.55
N HIS A 668 -8.68 32.00 -27.82
CA HIS A 668 -9.41 32.11 -26.53
C HIS A 668 -10.90 31.79 -26.66
N LYS A 669 -11.56 32.20 -27.76
CA LYS A 669 -12.97 31.87 -28.03
C LYS A 669 -13.18 30.36 -28.12
N PHE A 670 -12.33 29.66 -28.87
CA PHE A 670 -12.36 28.20 -29.02
C PHE A 670 -12.11 27.48 -27.69
N PHE A 671 -11.12 27.92 -26.90
CA PHE A 671 -10.80 27.35 -25.59
C PHE A 671 -12.02 27.35 -24.64
N ILE A 672 -12.75 28.47 -24.61
CA ILE A 672 -13.94 28.64 -23.79
C ILE A 672 -15.13 27.84 -24.35
N GLN A 673 -15.44 28.00 -25.65
CA GLN A 673 -16.56 27.33 -26.30
C GLN A 673 -16.46 25.81 -26.21
N GLN A 674 -15.29 25.24 -26.53
CA GLN A 674 -15.04 23.80 -26.47
C GLN A 674 -14.59 23.32 -25.09
N ARG A 675 -14.68 24.16 -24.05
CA ARG A 675 -14.48 23.81 -22.64
C ARG A 675 -13.13 23.12 -22.38
N VAL A 676 -12.10 23.57 -23.10
CA VAL A 676 -10.75 22.97 -23.22
C VAL A 676 -9.99 23.00 -21.89
N VAL A 677 -10.40 23.84 -20.93
CA VAL A 677 -9.95 23.80 -19.53
C VAL A 677 -9.98 22.40 -18.90
N TRP A 678 -10.88 21.50 -19.34
CA TRP A 678 -10.92 20.12 -18.85
C TRP A 678 -9.78 19.24 -19.42
N ALA A 679 -9.27 19.54 -20.62
CA ALA A 679 -8.03 18.92 -21.12
C ALA A 679 -6.83 19.36 -20.26
N VAL A 680 -6.72 20.66 -19.95
CA VAL A 680 -5.69 21.25 -19.07
C VAL A 680 -5.68 20.55 -17.69
N VAL A 681 -6.87 20.37 -17.10
CA VAL A 681 -7.04 19.64 -15.82
C VAL A 681 -6.60 18.18 -15.94
N MET A 682 -6.99 17.46 -17.00
CA MET A 682 -6.59 16.06 -17.19
C MET A 682 -5.08 15.89 -17.43
N THR A 683 -4.42 16.83 -18.12
CA THR A 683 -2.95 16.87 -18.23
C THR A 683 -2.32 17.04 -16.84
N ALA A 684 -2.76 18.02 -16.06
CA ALA A 684 -2.19 18.36 -14.75
C ALA A 684 -2.40 17.28 -13.65
N ILE A 685 -3.41 16.41 -13.82
CA ILE A 685 -3.68 15.27 -12.92
C ILE A 685 -3.05 13.98 -13.45
N GLY A 686 -3.05 13.75 -14.77
CA GLY A 686 -2.60 12.51 -15.39
C GLY A 686 -1.09 12.38 -15.58
N MET A 687 -0.35 13.50 -15.64
CA MET A 687 1.12 13.46 -15.72
C MET A 687 1.71 12.73 -14.51
N SER A 688 2.40 11.63 -14.80
CA SER A 688 3.00 10.71 -13.83
C SER A 688 4.53 10.86 -13.86
N PRO A 689 5.27 10.54 -12.77
CA PRO A 689 6.71 10.72 -12.73
C PRO A 689 7.49 9.75 -13.63
N THR A 690 6.90 8.60 -13.98
CA THR A 690 7.55 7.54 -14.77
C THR A 690 6.82 7.27 -16.08
N SER A 691 7.55 6.78 -17.09
CA SER A 691 6.97 6.44 -18.41
C SER A 691 6.03 5.21 -18.36
N GLY A 692 6.40 4.15 -17.64
CA GLY A 692 5.58 2.94 -17.51
C GLY A 692 4.22 3.19 -16.84
N SER A 693 4.20 3.92 -15.72
CA SER A 693 2.95 4.35 -15.09
C SER A 693 2.13 5.29 -15.98
N ALA A 694 2.76 6.16 -16.78
CA ALA A 694 2.07 7.06 -17.70
C ALA A 694 1.39 6.32 -18.88
N VAL A 695 2.03 5.29 -19.47
CA VAL A 695 1.38 4.43 -20.49
C VAL A 695 0.15 3.72 -19.89
N PHE A 696 0.31 3.13 -18.70
CA PHE A 696 -0.79 2.46 -17.99
C PHE A 696 -1.94 3.43 -17.67
N ASN A 697 -1.63 4.64 -17.21
CA ASN A 697 -2.61 5.69 -16.92
C ASN A 697 -3.27 6.25 -18.19
N LEU A 698 -2.57 6.34 -19.33
CA LEU A 698 -3.13 6.73 -20.63
C LEU A 698 -4.23 5.75 -21.07
N LEU A 699 -3.88 4.46 -21.17
CA LEU A 699 -4.79 3.40 -21.61
C LEU A 699 -5.95 3.21 -20.62
N GLY A 700 -5.65 3.25 -19.31
CA GLY A 700 -6.65 3.17 -18.26
C GLY A 700 -7.65 4.34 -18.32
N ASN A 701 -7.16 5.58 -18.30
CA ASN A 701 -8.02 6.76 -18.31
C ASN A 701 -8.91 6.79 -19.56
N LEU A 702 -8.37 6.51 -20.76
CA LEU A 702 -9.16 6.49 -21.99
C LEU A 702 -10.26 5.43 -21.94
N THR A 703 -9.92 4.20 -21.53
CA THR A 703 -10.86 3.07 -21.44
C THR A 703 -11.98 3.32 -20.43
N PHE A 704 -11.65 3.77 -19.21
CA PHE A 704 -12.66 4.05 -18.19
C PHE A 704 -13.45 5.33 -18.45
N THR A 705 -12.90 6.32 -19.16
CA THR A 705 -13.64 7.50 -19.67
C THR A 705 -14.69 7.07 -20.70
N LEU A 706 -14.36 6.13 -21.60
CA LEU A 706 -15.32 5.55 -22.54
C LEU A 706 -16.47 4.83 -21.81
N PHE A 707 -16.17 4.02 -20.80
CA PHE A 707 -17.21 3.41 -19.94
C PHE A 707 -17.99 4.45 -19.11
N GLY A 708 -17.38 5.60 -18.77
CA GLY A 708 -18.07 6.76 -18.17
C GLY A 708 -19.07 7.41 -19.12
N MET A 709 -18.72 7.56 -20.40
CA MET A 709 -19.58 8.07 -21.47
C MET A 709 -20.77 7.13 -21.73
N ILE A 710 -20.52 5.83 -21.88
CA ILE A 710 -21.55 4.81 -22.09
C ILE A 710 -22.49 4.73 -20.87
N GLY A 711 -21.95 4.76 -19.65
CA GLY A 711 -22.74 4.83 -18.43
C GLY A 711 -23.65 6.05 -18.37
N ALA A 712 -23.16 7.22 -18.79
CA ALA A 712 -23.96 8.44 -18.85
C ALA A 712 -25.12 8.35 -19.87
N PHE A 713 -24.91 7.73 -21.03
CA PHE A 713 -25.99 7.47 -21.99
C PHE A 713 -27.07 6.56 -21.39
N ILE A 714 -26.67 5.42 -20.82
CA ILE A 714 -27.62 4.46 -20.22
C ILE A 714 -28.40 5.15 -19.10
N ASN A 715 -27.72 5.85 -18.19
CA ASN A 715 -28.34 6.57 -17.07
C ASN A 715 -29.33 7.65 -17.50
N TRP A 716 -29.09 8.33 -18.63
CA TRP A 716 -29.99 9.38 -19.12
C TRP A 716 -31.24 8.81 -19.82
N TYR A 717 -31.06 7.81 -20.69
CA TYR A 717 -32.14 7.31 -21.54
C TYR A 717 -33.01 6.21 -20.89
N ILE A 718 -32.46 5.37 -20.00
CA ILE A 718 -33.21 4.26 -19.37
C ILE A 718 -34.41 4.73 -18.51
N VAL A 719 -34.37 5.99 -18.06
CA VAL A 719 -35.41 6.63 -17.22
C VAL A 719 -36.31 7.60 -17.99
N ASP A 720 -36.33 7.52 -19.33
CA ASP A 720 -37.06 8.45 -20.19
C ASP A 720 -36.72 9.92 -19.86
N GLN A 721 -35.43 10.17 -19.62
CA GLN A 721 -34.88 11.46 -19.22
C GLN A 721 -35.52 12.10 -17.96
N LYS A 722 -36.24 11.37 -17.09
CA LYS A 722 -36.92 11.93 -15.91
C LYS A 722 -35.93 12.19 -14.77
N THR A 723 -35.78 13.45 -14.35
CA THR A 723 -34.72 13.91 -13.42
C THR A 723 -34.62 13.07 -12.14
N ALA A 724 -35.75 12.72 -11.51
CA ALA A 724 -35.75 11.88 -10.31
C ALA A 724 -35.18 10.47 -10.57
N GLY A 725 -35.53 9.86 -11.70
CA GLY A 725 -34.96 8.58 -12.15
C GLY A 725 -33.46 8.68 -12.44
N VAL A 726 -33.02 9.76 -13.10
CA VAL A 726 -31.59 9.98 -13.42
C VAL A 726 -30.74 9.99 -12.15
N ILE A 727 -31.25 10.56 -11.05
CA ILE A 727 -30.55 10.61 -9.76
C ILE A 727 -30.50 9.24 -9.07
N VAL A 728 -31.60 8.47 -9.12
CA VAL A 728 -31.66 7.12 -8.55
C VAL A 728 -30.75 6.14 -9.30
N ILE A 729 -30.76 6.15 -10.63
CA ILE A 729 -29.92 5.26 -11.45
C ILE A 729 -28.44 5.71 -11.39
N PHE A 730 -28.16 7.01 -11.30
CA PHE A 730 -26.82 7.56 -11.04
C PHE A 730 -26.20 7.01 -9.75
N PHE A 731 -26.97 6.88 -8.65
CA PHE A 731 -26.48 6.28 -7.41
C PHE A 731 -25.98 4.84 -7.62
N PHE A 732 -26.74 4.01 -8.36
CA PHE A 732 -26.32 2.64 -8.66
C PHE A 732 -25.08 2.58 -9.57
N PHE A 733 -24.96 3.47 -10.57
CA PHE A 733 -23.74 3.59 -11.37
C PHE A 733 -22.52 4.01 -10.55
N MET A 734 -22.66 4.99 -9.65
CA MET A 734 -21.59 5.37 -8.73
C MET A 734 -21.18 4.17 -7.85
N MET A 735 -22.15 3.47 -7.25
CA MET A 735 -21.91 2.28 -6.44
C MET A 735 -21.17 1.17 -7.22
N PHE A 736 -21.48 1.02 -8.52
CA PHE A 736 -20.79 0.09 -9.44
C PHE A 736 -19.33 0.50 -9.69
N TYR A 737 -19.02 1.76 -10.02
CA TYR A 737 -17.62 2.20 -10.18
C TYR A 737 -16.81 1.97 -8.89
N PHE A 738 -17.34 2.33 -7.72
CA PHE A 738 -16.62 2.17 -6.46
C PHE A 738 -16.49 0.71 -5.99
N TYR A 739 -17.30 -0.23 -6.50
CA TYR A 739 -17.06 -1.68 -6.36
C TYR A 739 -15.80 -2.12 -7.11
N PHE A 740 -15.58 -1.64 -8.34
CA PHE A 740 -14.34 -1.92 -9.07
C PHE A 740 -13.12 -1.26 -8.40
N CYS A 741 -13.25 -0.06 -7.82
CA CYS A 741 -12.19 0.54 -7.01
C CYS A 741 -11.80 -0.33 -5.81
N ALA A 742 -12.79 -0.96 -5.15
CA ALA A 742 -12.56 -1.85 -4.01
C ALA A 742 -11.93 -3.19 -4.40
N LYS A 743 -12.32 -3.76 -5.54
CA LYS A 743 -11.85 -5.08 -6.01
C LYS A 743 -10.52 -5.03 -6.77
N PHE A 744 -10.23 -3.93 -7.47
CA PHE A 744 -9.06 -3.77 -8.33
C PHE A 744 -8.33 -2.44 -8.07
N PRO A 745 -7.70 -2.25 -6.89
CA PRO A 745 -7.07 -0.97 -6.52
C PRO A 745 -5.95 -0.52 -7.48
N ARG A 746 -5.35 -1.43 -8.26
CA ARG A 746 -4.39 -1.09 -9.34
C ARG A 746 -4.97 -0.09 -10.37
N PHE A 747 -6.28 -0.12 -10.63
CA PHE A 747 -6.95 0.73 -11.61
C PHE A 747 -7.67 1.94 -10.99
N LEU A 748 -7.48 2.23 -9.70
CA LEU A 748 -8.26 3.21 -8.94
C LEU A 748 -8.34 4.59 -9.63
N VAL A 749 -7.20 5.12 -10.11
CA VAL A 749 -7.14 6.43 -10.78
C VAL A 749 -8.03 6.46 -12.03
N ALA A 750 -7.93 5.44 -12.86
CA ALA A 750 -8.69 5.31 -14.11
C ALA A 750 -10.20 5.13 -13.86
N ILE A 751 -10.58 4.28 -12.90
CA ILE A 751 -11.98 4.07 -12.54
C ILE A 751 -12.60 5.37 -12.00
N VAL A 752 -11.85 6.15 -11.21
CA VAL A 752 -12.29 7.47 -10.74
C VAL A 752 -12.41 8.47 -11.90
N ALA A 753 -11.52 8.47 -12.89
CA ALA A 753 -11.66 9.30 -14.09
C ALA A 753 -12.94 8.96 -14.89
N GLY A 754 -13.27 7.67 -15.02
CA GLY A 754 -14.54 7.21 -15.59
C GLY A 754 -15.78 7.69 -14.82
N ALA A 755 -15.77 7.54 -13.49
CA ALA A 755 -16.85 8.03 -12.64
C ALA A 755 -17.01 9.56 -12.72
N LEU A 756 -15.90 10.32 -12.73
CA LEU A 756 -15.93 11.78 -12.89
C LEU A 756 -16.45 12.21 -14.27
N THR A 757 -16.20 11.41 -15.31
CA THR A 757 -16.77 11.65 -16.66
C THR A 757 -18.29 11.50 -16.66
N HIS A 758 -18.80 10.44 -16.02
CA HIS A 758 -20.25 10.24 -15.83
C HIS A 758 -20.87 11.41 -15.04
N VAL A 759 -20.23 11.83 -13.93
CA VAL A 759 -20.61 13.02 -13.13
C VAL A 759 -20.69 14.28 -13.98
N LEU A 760 -19.66 14.56 -14.79
CA LEU A 760 -19.61 15.74 -15.65
C LEU A 760 -20.78 15.76 -16.63
N VAL A 761 -20.97 14.70 -17.42
CA VAL A 761 -21.99 14.65 -18.48
C VAL A 761 -23.41 14.83 -17.92
N ILE A 762 -23.76 14.09 -16.86
CA ILE A 762 -25.08 14.19 -16.22
C ILE A 762 -25.25 15.53 -15.49
N GLY A 763 -24.22 15.99 -14.78
CA GLY A 763 -24.23 17.24 -14.02
C GLY A 763 -24.47 18.46 -14.90
N TYR A 764 -23.81 18.55 -16.06
CA TYR A 764 -24.08 19.63 -17.03
C TYR A 764 -25.51 19.57 -17.58
N GLN A 765 -26.04 18.38 -17.90
CA GLN A 765 -27.38 18.27 -18.49
C GLN A 765 -28.49 18.63 -17.49
N LEU A 766 -28.32 18.27 -16.21
CA LEU A 766 -29.22 18.69 -15.13
C LEU A 766 -29.05 20.18 -14.78
N GLN A 767 -27.83 20.74 -14.83
CA GLN A 767 -27.58 22.18 -14.67
C GLN A 767 -28.38 23.03 -15.67
N VAL A 768 -28.36 22.64 -16.96
CA VAL A 768 -29.10 23.36 -18.01
C VAL A 768 -30.62 23.32 -17.78
N ARG A 769 -31.14 22.23 -17.20
CA ARG A 769 -32.58 22.11 -16.88
C ARG A 769 -33.04 23.03 -15.77
N VAL A 770 -32.21 23.28 -14.75
CA VAL A 770 -32.58 24.12 -13.60
C VAL A 770 -32.34 25.61 -13.85
N LEU A 771 -31.23 25.96 -14.52
CA LEU A 771 -30.88 27.36 -14.82
C LEU A 771 -31.51 27.89 -16.12
N GLY A 772 -31.93 26.98 -17.01
CA GLY A 772 -32.36 27.29 -18.36
C GLY A 772 -31.20 27.62 -19.30
N ILE A 773 -31.42 27.41 -20.60
CA ILE A 773 -30.39 27.56 -21.65
C ILE A 773 -29.77 28.98 -21.62
N LYS A 774 -30.57 30.03 -21.41
CA LYS A 774 -30.11 31.44 -21.41
C LYS A 774 -29.06 31.75 -20.34
N GLN A 775 -29.10 31.11 -19.18
CA GLN A 775 -28.07 31.27 -18.15
C GLN A 775 -26.89 30.31 -18.36
N ALA A 776 -27.17 29.10 -18.86
CA ALA A 776 -26.13 28.11 -19.16
C ALA A 776 -25.16 28.54 -20.28
N THR A 777 -25.63 29.32 -21.26
CA THR A 777 -24.79 29.85 -22.35
C THR A 777 -24.11 31.19 -22.04
N ALA A 778 -24.47 31.84 -20.93
CA ALA A 778 -24.00 33.19 -20.58
C ALA A 778 -22.47 33.31 -20.42
N THR A 779 -21.77 32.20 -20.14
CA THR A 779 -20.29 32.11 -20.11
C THR A 779 -19.65 31.97 -21.50
N GLY A 780 -20.36 32.29 -22.58
CA GLY A 780 -19.89 32.11 -23.96
C GLY A 780 -19.75 30.65 -24.41
N GLN A 781 -20.40 29.72 -23.71
CA GLN A 781 -20.37 28.29 -24.03
C GLN A 781 -21.61 27.91 -24.83
N PRO A 782 -21.49 27.18 -25.96
CA PRO A 782 -22.65 26.59 -26.63
C PRO A 782 -23.31 25.53 -25.72
N TYR A 783 -24.64 25.44 -25.79
CA TYR A 783 -25.37 24.29 -25.25
C TYR A 783 -25.34 23.16 -26.28
N TYR A 784 -24.78 22.03 -25.89
CA TYR A 784 -24.85 20.78 -26.64
C TYR A 784 -25.78 19.81 -25.90
N PRO A 785 -26.72 19.14 -26.59
CA PRO A 785 -27.51 18.05 -26.01
C PRO A 785 -26.60 16.86 -25.65
N LEU A 786 -27.08 16.00 -24.76
CA LEU A 786 -26.26 14.96 -24.11
C LEU A 786 -25.58 13.99 -25.10
N TYR A 787 -26.19 13.70 -26.26
CA TYR A 787 -25.60 12.84 -27.30
C TYR A 787 -24.40 13.48 -28.04
N GLU A 788 -24.33 14.82 -28.14
CA GLU A 788 -23.17 15.56 -28.65
C GLU A 788 -22.16 15.85 -27.53
N LEU A 789 -22.64 16.22 -26.34
CA LEU A 789 -21.79 16.62 -25.22
C LEU A 789 -20.86 15.48 -24.76
N ALA A 790 -21.34 14.24 -24.68
CA ALA A 790 -20.56 13.14 -24.12
C ALA A 790 -19.36 12.72 -25.02
N PRO A 791 -19.50 12.61 -26.36
CA PRO A 791 -18.36 12.44 -27.27
C PRO A 791 -17.37 13.62 -27.24
N TYR A 792 -17.84 14.87 -27.20
CA TYR A 792 -16.94 16.02 -27.02
C TYR A 792 -16.16 15.93 -25.70
N ARG A 793 -16.77 15.42 -24.62
CA ARG A 793 -16.06 15.16 -23.36
C ARG A 793 -14.99 14.09 -23.51
N LEU A 794 -15.30 12.94 -24.11
CA LEU A 794 -14.31 11.89 -24.39
C LEU A 794 -13.11 12.44 -25.18
N LEU A 795 -13.36 13.26 -26.21
CA LEU A 795 -12.32 13.91 -27.02
C LEU A 795 -11.46 14.88 -26.18
N THR A 796 -12.05 15.77 -25.39
CA THR A 796 -11.29 16.70 -24.52
C THR A 796 -10.44 15.97 -23.47
N VAL A 797 -10.93 14.87 -22.91
CA VAL A 797 -10.16 14.04 -21.97
C VAL A 797 -9.03 13.32 -22.69
N GLY A 798 -9.30 12.68 -23.83
CA GLY A 798 -8.30 12.00 -24.65
C GLY A 798 -7.15 12.92 -25.06
N ALA A 799 -7.46 14.14 -25.51
CA ALA A 799 -6.45 15.16 -25.84
C ALA A 799 -5.60 15.56 -24.62
N GLY A 800 -6.23 15.82 -23.46
CA GLY A 800 -5.50 16.20 -22.24
C GLY A 800 -4.56 15.11 -21.72
N VAL A 801 -5.00 13.83 -21.78
CA VAL A 801 -4.18 12.69 -21.37
C VAL A 801 -3.08 12.37 -22.40
N LEU A 802 -3.34 12.52 -23.71
CA LEU A 802 -2.33 12.38 -24.77
C LEU A 802 -1.21 13.43 -24.64
N VAL A 803 -1.56 14.69 -24.37
CA VAL A 803 -0.55 15.74 -24.10
C VAL A 803 0.23 15.43 -22.81
N GLY A 804 -0.44 14.96 -21.75
CA GLY A 804 0.22 14.51 -20.53
C GLY A 804 1.23 13.39 -20.77
N TYR A 805 0.88 12.42 -21.62
CA TYR A 805 1.78 11.36 -22.06
C TYR A 805 3.01 11.90 -22.81
N ILE A 806 2.81 12.76 -23.82
CA ILE A 806 3.89 13.39 -24.59
C ILE A 806 4.90 14.10 -23.67
N PHE A 807 4.42 14.92 -22.72
CA PHE A 807 5.29 15.67 -21.79
C PHE A 807 5.81 14.86 -20.58
N THR A 808 5.38 13.60 -20.40
CA THR A 808 6.09 12.67 -19.50
C THR A 808 7.31 12.05 -20.20
N ILE A 809 7.23 11.76 -21.51
CA ILE A 809 8.35 11.22 -22.30
C ILE A 809 9.37 12.32 -22.62
N PHE A 810 8.91 13.43 -23.21
CA PHE A 810 9.78 14.49 -23.71
C PHE A 810 10.26 15.39 -22.56
N PRO A 811 11.55 15.83 -22.52
CA PRO A 811 12.62 15.53 -23.49
C PRO A 811 13.37 14.21 -23.23
N VAL A 812 13.31 13.67 -22.00
CA VAL A 812 13.94 12.39 -21.63
C VAL A 812 13.02 11.64 -20.65
N PRO A 813 12.57 10.41 -20.95
CA PRO A 813 11.69 9.66 -20.06
C PRO A 813 12.43 9.22 -18.79
N MET A 814 11.76 9.25 -17.64
CA MET A 814 12.25 8.58 -16.44
C MET A 814 11.65 7.18 -16.40
N THR A 815 12.44 6.20 -16.86
CA THR A 815 12.04 4.80 -16.99
C THR A 815 11.97 4.10 -15.64
N GLU A 816 11.03 3.17 -15.51
CA GLU A 816 10.93 2.25 -14.37
C GLU A 816 12.26 1.50 -14.20
N ALA A 817 12.87 1.11 -15.32
CA ALA A 817 14.20 0.49 -15.39
C ALA A 817 15.35 1.38 -14.86
N SER A 818 15.20 2.71 -14.84
CA SER A 818 16.20 3.62 -14.25
C SER A 818 16.01 3.74 -12.74
N ILE A 819 14.77 3.95 -12.30
CA ILE A 819 14.43 4.10 -10.88
C ILE A 819 14.65 2.79 -10.13
N LEU A 820 14.28 1.64 -10.71
CA LEU A 820 14.56 0.31 -10.14
C LEU A 820 16.06 0.08 -9.89
N ARG A 821 16.94 0.57 -10.78
CA ARG A 821 18.41 0.49 -10.58
C ARG A 821 18.90 1.43 -9.48
N ARG A 822 18.37 2.65 -9.42
CA ARG A 822 18.66 3.61 -8.33
C ARG A 822 18.26 3.04 -6.97
N ASP A 823 16.99 2.64 -6.86
CA ASP A 823 16.39 2.13 -5.63
C ASP A 823 17.09 0.85 -5.15
N LEU A 824 17.49 -0.04 -6.08
CA LEU A 824 18.32 -1.21 -5.77
C LEU A 824 19.70 -0.83 -5.22
N GLY A 825 20.39 0.14 -5.83
CA GLY A 825 21.69 0.62 -5.32
C GLY A 825 21.59 1.23 -3.92
N LEU A 826 20.56 2.04 -3.66
CA LEU A 826 20.27 2.59 -2.33
C LEU A 826 19.94 1.49 -1.31
N SER A 827 19.20 0.47 -1.74
CA SER A 827 18.85 -0.72 -0.95
C SER A 827 20.09 -1.53 -0.55
N LEU A 828 20.98 -1.84 -1.50
CA LEU A 828 22.24 -2.55 -1.21
C LEU A 828 23.12 -1.76 -0.23
N PHE A 829 23.14 -0.43 -0.34
CA PHE A 829 23.82 0.42 0.65
C PHE A 829 23.16 0.39 2.03
N LEU A 830 21.82 0.43 2.11
CA LEU A 830 21.12 0.27 3.40
C LEU A 830 21.41 -1.09 4.03
N LEU A 831 21.46 -2.16 3.24
CA LEU A 831 21.80 -3.50 3.72
C LEU A 831 23.25 -3.56 4.25
N SER A 832 24.21 -2.93 3.57
CA SER A 832 25.58 -2.76 4.07
C SER A 832 25.63 -1.96 5.39
N LYS A 833 24.84 -0.90 5.52
CA LYS A 833 24.70 -0.12 6.77
C LYS A 833 24.01 -0.92 7.88
N TYR A 834 23.06 -1.78 7.54
CA TYR A 834 22.37 -2.68 8.47
C TYR A 834 23.31 -3.76 8.99
N LEU A 835 24.07 -4.42 8.10
CA LEU A 835 25.12 -5.38 8.42
C LEU A 835 26.18 -4.74 9.31
N SER A 836 26.70 -3.58 8.94
CA SER A 836 27.67 -2.82 9.76
C SER A 836 27.14 -2.54 11.18
N ALA A 837 25.86 -2.21 11.31
CA ALA A 837 25.21 -2.00 12.61
C ALA A 837 24.95 -3.31 13.38
N ILE A 838 24.75 -4.44 12.69
CA ILE A 838 24.69 -5.77 13.29
C ILE A 838 26.06 -6.18 13.82
N THR A 839 27.13 -6.12 13.01
CA THR A 839 28.51 -6.45 13.43
C THR A 839 28.91 -5.62 14.65
N ALA A 840 28.74 -4.30 14.62
CA ALA A 840 28.98 -3.46 15.79
C ALA A 840 28.10 -3.80 17.01
N THR A 841 26.88 -4.33 16.81
CA THR A 841 26.05 -4.83 17.93
C THR A 841 26.57 -6.17 18.46
N VAL A 842 27.13 -7.03 17.62
CA VAL A 842 27.75 -8.31 18.01
C VAL A 842 29.06 -8.05 18.75
N ASP A 843 29.94 -7.20 18.23
CA ASP A 843 31.20 -6.81 18.88
C ASP A 843 30.96 -6.20 20.27
N MET A 844 29.99 -5.29 20.39
CA MET A 844 29.61 -4.67 21.66
C MET A 844 28.93 -5.64 22.64
N ARG A 845 28.41 -6.79 22.16
CA ARG A 845 27.91 -7.87 23.02
C ARG A 845 29.03 -8.83 23.44
N LEU A 846 29.92 -9.19 22.52
CA LEU A 846 31.09 -10.05 22.80
C LEU A 846 32.07 -9.38 23.78
N GLN A 847 32.20 -8.06 23.73
CA GLN A 847 33.03 -7.26 24.64
C GLN A 847 32.26 -6.76 25.88
N ASP A 848 30.98 -7.12 26.04
CA ASP A 848 30.02 -6.64 27.05
C ASP A 848 29.91 -5.10 27.22
N LYS A 849 30.30 -4.35 26.17
CA LYS A 849 30.25 -2.87 26.11
C LYS A 849 28.90 -2.30 25.68
N SER A 850 27.91 -3.16 25.46
CA SER A 850 26.57 -2.76 24.97
C SER A 850 25.86 -1.76 25.90
N GLY A 851 26.11 -1.87 27.21
CA GLY A 851 25.56 -1.02 28.27
C GLY A 851 24.07 -1.27 28.54
N ASP A 852 23.52 -0.58 29.53
CA ASP A 852 22.10 -0.75 29.88
C ASP A 852 21.18 -0.32 28.72
N MET A 853 20.38 -1.27 28.24
CA MET A 853 19.40 -1.09 27.17
C MET A 853 18.18 -0.24 27.60
N SER A 854 17.97 -0.02 28.90
CA SER A 854 16.97 0.92 29.41
C SER A 854 17.32 2.38 29.08
N LEU A 855 18.62 2.71 29.11
CA LEU A 855 19.13 4.06 28.93
C LEU A 855 19.15 4.46 27.44
N LYS A 856 18.47 5.55 27.10
CA LYS A 856 18.43 6.10 25.72
C LYS A 856 19.80 6.57 25.20
N THR A 857 20.78 6.73 26.08
CA THR A 857 22.15 7.16 25.76
C THR A 857 23.10 6.00 25.46
N SER A 858 22.78 4.76 25.84
CA SER A 858 23.70 3.62 25.70
C SER A 858 23.97 3.25 24.23
N GLN A 859 25.14 2.65 24.00
CA GLN A 859 25.59 2.32 22.64
C GLN A 859 24.71 1.22 22.02
N GLY A 860 24.36 0.18 22.78
CA GLY A 860 23.43 -0.85 22.34
C GLY A 860 22.06 -0.30 21.94
N ARG A 861 21.48 0.64 22.72
CA ARG A 861 20.18 1.25 22.42
C ARG A 861 20.24 2.19 21.21
N ARG A 862 21.36 2.89 20.99
CA ARG A 862 21.61 3.68 19.76
C ARG A 862 21.71 2.80 18.52
N LEU A 863 22.48 1.71 18.57
CA LEU A 863 22.62 0.75 17.48
C LEU A 863 21.28 0.05 17.17
N GLU A 864 20.52 -0.32 18.19
CA GLU A 864 19.17 -0.87 18.04
C GLU A 864 18.22 0.11 17.32
N LYS A 865 18.20 1.39 17.71
CA LYS A 865 17.40 2.42 17.04
C LYS A 865 17.81 2.58 15.57
N LEU A 866 19.12 2.57 15.28
CA LEU A 866 19.64 2.70 13.92
C LEU A 866 19.22 1.52 13.05
N ARG A 867 19.32 0.27 13.55
CA ARG A 867 18.86 -0.93 12.84
C ARG A 867 17.37 -0.85 12.47
N HIS A 868 16.51 -0.42 13.39
CA HIS A 868 15.08 -0.20 13.09
C HIS A 868 14.87 0.88 12.01
N LYS A 869 15.53 2.06 12.14
CA LYS A 869 15.42 3.16 11.15
C LYS A 869 15.89 2.74 9.74
N VAL A 870 16.91 1.88 9.66
CA VAL A 870 17.42 1.33 8.39
C VAL A 870 16.44 0.29 7.81
N LEU A 871 15.97 -0.67 8.62
CA LEU A 871 15.00 -1.68 8.20
C LEU A 871 13.67 -1.07 7.72
N GLU A 872 13.18 -0.02 8.39
CA GLU A 872 11.93 0.66 8.01
C GLU A 872 12.04 1.38 6.65
N ARG A 873 13.24 1.88 6.29
CA ARG A 873 13.53 2.43 4.95
C ARG A 873 13.72 1.32 3.90
N GLN A 874 14.35 0.22 4.29
CA GLN A 874 14.54 -0.94 3.41
C GLN A 874 13.20 -1.55 2.97
N VAL A 875 12.25 -1.72 3.90
CA VAL A 875 10.89 -2.20 3.59
C VAL A 875 10.11 -1.20 2.71
N GLN A 876 10.36 0.11 2.83
CA GLN A 876 9.79 1.11 1.91
C GLN A 876 10.34 0.97 0.48
N LEU A 877 11.66 0.82 0.32
CA LEU A 877 12.30 0.63 -0.99
C LEU A 877 11.90 -0.70 -1.64
N LEU A 878 11.79 -1.78 -0.88
CA LEU A 878 11.23 -3.05 -1.37
C LEU A 878 9.80 -2.88 -1.93
N GLY A 879 8.99 -2.03 -1.31
CA GLY A 879 7.68 -1.63 -1.83
C GLY A 879 7.75 -0.83 -3.14
N SER A 880 8.70 0.12 -3.24
CA SER A 880 8.97 0.87 -4.48
C SER A 880 9.39 -0.08 -5.62
N MET A 881 10.46 -0.85 -5.40
CA MET A 881 11.03 -1.75 -6.40
C MET A 881 10.00 -2.77 -6.93
N ARG A 882 9.16 -3.35 -6.06
CA ARG A 882 8.07 -4.25 -6.48
C ARG A 882 6.94 -3.53 -7.25
N THR A 883 6.66 -2.27 -6.93
CA THR A 883 5.70 -1.45 -7.68
C THR A 883 6.23 -1.17 -9.09
N ASN A 884 7.50 -0.75 -9.20
CA ASN A 884 8.15 -0.40 -10.45
C ASN A 884 8.33 -1.65 -11.35
N LEU A 885 8.70 -2.80 -10.79
CA LEU A 885 8.68 -4.12 -11.46
C LEU A 885 7.28 -4.49 -12.00
N GLY A 886 6.20 -4.04 -11.35
CA GLY A 886 4.82 -4.23 -11.79
C GLY A 886 4.36 -3.30 -12.91
N PHE A 887 5.07 -2.18 -13.14
CA PHE A 887 4.83 -1.23 -14.24
C PHE A 887 5.83 -1.39 -15.40
N LEU A 888 6.99 -2.00 -15.16
CA LEU A 888 8.03 -2.28 -16.16
C LEU A 888 7.53 -2.93 -17.48
N PRO A 889 6.50 -3.80 -17.52
CA PRO A 889 5.94 -4.30 -18.79
C PRO A 889 5.28 -3.22 -19.68
N TRP A 890 4.94 -2.07 -19.10
CA TRP A 890 4.32 -0.92 -19.79
C TRP A 890 5.34 0.18 -20.13
N ASP A 891 6.62 0.00 -19.77
CA ASP A 891 7.65 1.01 -19.95
C ASP A 891 8.17 1.08 -21.39
N LEU A 892 8.63 2.25 -21.81
CA LEU A 892 9.06 2.51 -23.19
C LEU A 892 10.46 1.93 -23.44
N ARG A 893 10.48 0.73 -24.04
CA ARG A 893 11.69 -0.03 -24.39
C ARG A 893 12.47 0.60 -25.54
N LEU A 894 13.16 1.71 -25.27
CA LEU A 894 14.14 2.31 -26.18
C LEU A 894 15.50 1.61 -26.05
N GLY A 895 15.63 0.43 -26.66
CA GLY A 895 16.84 -0.39 -26.66
C GLY A 895 16.56 -1.88 -26.63
N GLY A 896 17.58 -2.67 -26.27
CA GLY A 896 17.43 -4.11 -26.00
C GLY A 896 16.58 -4.41 -24.76
N GLU A 897 16.26 -5.68 -24.54
CA GLU A 897 15.41 -6.08 -23.42
C GLU A 897 16.07 -5.82 -22.06
N PHE A 898 15.31 -5.23 -21.13
CA PHE A 898 15.73 -5.11 -19.74
C PHE A 898 15.61 -6.47 -19.04
N PRO A 899 16.66 -6.98 -18.35
CA PRO A 899 16.69 -8.33 -17.76
C PRO A 899 15.80 -8.42 -16.51
N THR A 900 14.49 -8.43 -16.76
CA THR A 900 13.42 -8.30 -15.76
C THR A 900 13.44 -9.42 -14.74
N GLU A 901 13.79 -10.63 -15.16
CA GLU A 901 13.86 -11.80 -14.27
C GLU A 901 15.08 -11.73 -13.36
N THR A 902 16.24 -11.28 -13.86
CA THR A 902 17.43 -11.04 -13.05
C THR A 902 17.17 -9.97 -12.00
N TYR A 903 16.55 -8.84 -12.37
CA TYR A 903 16.21 -7.80 -11.39
C TYR A 903 15.12 -8.22 -10.41
N ARG A 904 14.16 -9.07 -10.83
CA ARG A 904 13.19 -9.67 -9.90
C ARG A 904 13.90 -10.58 -8.89
N GLY A 905 14.76 -11.48 -9.37
CA GLY A 905 15.60 -12.33 -8.53
C GLY A 905 16.38 -11.52 -7.51
N VAL A 906 17.14 -10.52 -7.94
CA VAL A 906 17.91 -9.65 -7.02
C VAL A 906 17.01 -8.89 -6.03
N VAL A 907 15.82 -8.44 -6.42
CA VAL A 907 14.87 -7.79 -5.49
C VAL A 907 14.29 -8.76 -4.47
N ASP A 908 14.09 -10.04 -4.84
CA ASP A 908 13.64 -11.08 -3.92
C ASP A 908 14.80 -11.59 -3.02
N GLU A 909 16.04 -11.66 -3.51
CA GLU A 909 17.26 -11.87 -2.68
C GLU A 909 17.44 -10.74 -1.64
N VAL A 910 17.19 -9.50 -2.05
CA VAL A 910 17.24 -8.29 -1.19
C VAL A 910 16.11 -8.24 -0.14
N GLN A 911 15.15 -9.17 -0.22
CA GLN A 911 14.07 -9.34 0.76
C GLN A 911 14.34 -10.48 1.78
N LYS A 912 15.49 -11.15 1.67
CA LYS A 912 16.00 -12.12 2.65
C LYS A 912 16.74 -11.39 3.78
#